data_AF-A0A068TQS5-F1
#
_entry.id   AF-A0A068TQS5-F1
#
_cell.length_a   1.000
_cell.length_b   1.000
_cell.length_c   1.000
_cell.angle_alpha   90.00
_cell.angle_beta   90.00
_cell.angle_gamma   90.00
#
_symmetry.space_group_name_H-M   'P 1'
#
loop_
_entity.id
_entity.type
_entity.pdbx_description
1 polymer ?
#
loop_
_entity_poly.entity_id
_entity_poly.type
_entity_poly.pdbx_seq_one_letter_code
_entity_poly.pdbx_strand_id
1 'polypeptide(L)'
;MAFAVVDGLMPDALRQSRYHMKRCFARFTSMGTRLMKHQHLMEEMESVIVDRAERAKVLEVSLGEILSSTQEAAVVPPYVAFAVRYGSGCFDYVKVNAEDLSANNITATEYLRLKEMIYDENWSKDENALELDFRAFDFGIPRLALTSSVGKGISYISKFMASKFIGDPESAKPLVEYLLTLNHQGENLMINDTLNTVTKLRTALIVAEVFLSSMAKDTPYQNFEQRLKEFGFEKGWGDTAERVKETMRMLSEILQAPDPLNVESLFSRLPVIFNVVIFSIHGYFGQSDVLGLPDTGGQVVYILDQVKALEEELLSRIKQQGLNVRPRILVVTRLIPDAQGTKCNQEIEPIINAKHSHIVRVPFQTEKGDAAEKVLELLEGKPDLIIGNYTDGNLVASLMARELGVTLGTIAHALEKTKYEDSDIKWKEFDQKHHFSCQFTADLIAMNAADFVVTSTFQEIAGSKTRPGQYESHTAFTMPGLYRVVSGIDVFDPKFNIAAPGADQSVYFPFSEKKKRFTSFHPAIEELLYSKDNNDEHIGVLADRKKPIIFSMSRIDIVKNITGLTEWYGKNKRLRDLVNLVIVGGCFDPSKSKDREEMEEIKKMHTLIEKYQLKDQMRWIAAQTDRNRNGELYRCIADTKGAFVQPALYEAFGLTVIEAMNCGLPTFATIQGGPAEIIVDGVSGFHIDPYNGDETSNKIADFFAKCKKHSGHWNRMSEEGLRRIYECYTWNIYAKKVLNIGSTYGFWRQFKKEQKNAKLRYIDLFYNLQFKKMAQDMAIKSEESQQIPPTETAQPEQPKEETAPKQPESAPEALKEVLPEPRHVKLIPLFYYIPCNLKHPERLKTMHKTRWLLHVTHSN
;
A
#
# COMPACT_ATOMS: atom_id res chain seq x y z
N MET A 1 -7.69 21.35 -23.57
CA MET A 1 -7.41 21.52 -25.02
C MET A 1 -8.74 21.70 -25.76
N ALA A 2 -8.70 22.41 -26.89
CA ALA A 2 -9.80 23.12 -27.55
C ALA A 2 -11.10 22.36 -27.86
N PHE A 3 -12.25 23.03 -27.71
CA PHE A 3 -13.47 22.74 -28.48
C PHE A 3 -14.05 24.05 -29.03
N ALA A 4 -14.04 24.18 -30.35
CA ALA A 4 -14.94 25.03 -31.10
C ALA A 4 -15.30 24.27 -32.38
N VAL A 5 -16.46 23.61 -32.39
CA VAL A 5 -17.06 23.09 -33.62
C VAL A 5 -17.88 24.24 -34.19
N VAL A 6 -17.31 24.98 -35.14
CA VAL A 6 -18.07 25.94 -35.94
C VAL A 6 -18.55 25.20 -37.19
N ASP A 7 -19.87 24.98 -37.26
CA ASP A 7 -20.53 24.41 -38.43
C ASP A 7 -20.40 25.36 -39.63
N GLY A 8 -19.83 24.87 -40.75
CA GLY A 8 -19.80 25.64 -41.99
C GLY A 8 -19.04 24.99 -43.16
N LEU A 9 -17.84 24.46 -42.93
CA LEU A 9 -16.97 23.88 -43.98
C LEU A 9 -16.11 22.75 -43.39
N MET A 10 -16.68 21.55 -43.24
CA MET A 10 -15.96 20.37 -42.75
C MET A 10 -15.58 19.42 -43.91
N PRO A 11 -14.31 19.01 -44.05
CA PRO A 11 -13.88 17.93 -44.96
C PRO A 11 -14.76 16.66 -44.87
N ASP A 12 -14.95 15.94 -45.98
CA ASP A 12 -15.85 14.76 -46.02
C ASP A 12 -15.46 13.64 -45.04
N ALA A 13 -14.16 13.49 -44.73
CA ALA A 13 -13.69 12.58 -43.70
C ALA A 13 -14.23 12.93 -42.29
N LEU A 14 -14.36 14.22 -41.96
CA LEU A 14 -14.93 14.67 -40.69
C LEU A 14 -16.46 14.52 -40.66
N ARG A 15 -17.14 14.57 -41.82
CA ARG A 15 -18.57 14.27 -41.94
C ARG A 15 -18.87 12.79 -41.71
N GLN A 16 -18.09 11.90 -42.31
CA GLN A 16 -18.19 10.46 -42.06
C GLN A 16 -17.93 10.12 -40.59
N SER A 17 -16.85 10.66 -40.00
CA SER A 17 -16.57 10.46 -38.57
C SER A 17 -17.69 11.00 -37.67
N ARG A 18 -18.29 12.16 -38.00
CA ARG A 18 -19.46 12.70 -37.28
C ARG A 18 -20.69 11.80 -37.39
N TYR A 19 -20.94 11.21 -38.57
CA TYR A 19 -22.03 10.25 -38.77
C TYR A 19 -21.85 9.00 -37.90
N HIS A 20 -20.66 8.40 -37.90
CA HIS A 20 -20.37 7.24 -37.07
C HIS A 20 -20.45 7.57 -35.58
N MET A 21 -19.89 8.70 -35.14
CA MET A 21 -19.99 9.16 -33.75
C MET A 21 -21.45 9.34 -33.32
N LYS A 22 -22.30 9.96 -34.15
CA LYS A 22 -23.73 10.10 -33.84
C LYS A 22 -24.42 8.76 -33.63
N ARG A 23 -24.08 7.75 -34.44
CA ARG A 23 -24.58 6.38 -34.28
C ARG A 23 -24.07 5.72 -33.01
N CYS A 24 -22.79 5.89 -32.67
CA CYS A 24 -22.22 5.37 -31.43
C CYS A 24 -22.89 5.99 -30.20
N PHE A 25 -23.06 7.31 -30.16
CA PHE A 25 -23.70 8.00 -29.05
C PHE A 25 -25.19 7.66 -28.91
N ALA A 26 -25.91 7.53 -30.04
CA ALA A 26 -27.28 7.02 -30.03
C ALA A 26 -27.36 5.58 -29.49
N ARG A 27 -26.35 4.76 -29.79
CA ARG A 27 -26.24 3.41 -29.24
C ARG A 27 -25.96 3.42 -27.74
N PHE A 28 -25.02 4.25 -27.27
CA PHE A 28 -24.69 4.37 -25.86
C PHE A 28 -25.91 4.72 -25.01
N THR A 29 -26.75 5.65 -25.46
CA THR A 29 -27.96 6.10 -24.75
C THR A 29 -29.18 5.20 -24.95
N SER A 30 -29.18 4.29 -25.93
CA SER A 30 -30.35 3.45 -26.29
C SER A 30 -30.85 2.54 -25.17
N MET A 31 -29.99 2.16 -24.23
CA MET A 31 -30.33 1.29 -23.09
C MET A 31 -30.66 2.07 -21.81
N GLY A 32 -30.84 3.38 -21.90
CA GLY A 32 -31.19 4.24 -20.77
C GLY A 32 -29.99 4.55 -19.86
N THR A 33 -30.30 4.87 -18.61
CA THR A 33 -29.32 5.28 -17.60
C THR A 33 -28.46 4.10 -17.14
N ARG A 34 -27.13 4.20 -17.32
CA ARG A 34 -26.19 3.12 -16.95
C ARG A 34 -24.75 3.62 -16.81
N LEU A 35 -23.93 2.89 -16.05
CA LEU A 35 -22.49 3.09 -16.01
C LEU A 35 -21.83 2.16 -17.05
N MET A 36 -20.97 2.70 -17.89
CA MET A 36 -20.23 1.94 -18.91
C MET A 36 -18.72 2.02 -18.64
N LYS A 37 -18.05 0.87 -18.66
CA LYS A 37 -16.58 0.80 -18.62
C LYS A 37 -16.01 0.97 -20.03
N HIS A 38 -14.70 1.22 -20.12
CA HIS A 38 -14.00 1.35 -21.41
C HIS A 38 -14.33 0.19 -22.37
N GLN A 39 -14.28 -1.05 -21.91
CA GLN A 39 -14.58 -2.22 -22.73
C GLN A 39 -16.00 -2.18 -23.33
N HIS A 40 -17.01 -1.83 -22.54
CA HIS A 40 -18.40 -1.70 -23.03
C HIS A 40 -18.54 -0.61 -24.09
N LEU A 41 -17.86 0.54 -23.90
CA LEU A 41 -17.85 1.62 -24.89
C LEU A 41 -17.24 1.17 -26.21
N MET A 42 -16.13 0.44 -26.13
CA MET A 42 -15.45 -0.10 -27.30
C MET A 42 -16.34 -1.13 -27.99
N GLU A 43 -16.86 -2.14 -27.29
CA GLU A 43 -17.76 -3.18 -27.84
C GLU A 43 -18.99 -2.59 -28.55
N GLU A 44 -19.64 -1.61 -27.94
CA GLU A 44 -20.81 -0.94 -28.54
C GLU A 44 -20.39 -0.16 -29.80
N MET A 45 -19.22 0.49 -29.81
CA MET A 45 -18.66 1.10 -31.02
C MET A 45 -18.33 0.06 -32.10
N GLU A 46 -17.77 -1.10 -31.74
CA GLU A 46 -17.47 -2.18 -32.69
C GLU A 46 -18.73 -2.73 -33.34
N SER A 47 -19.84 -2.79 -32.58
CA SER A 47 -21.15 -3.22 -33.09
C SER A 47 -21.76 -2.22 -34.09
N VAL A 48 -21.42 -0.93 -33.96
CA VAL A 48 -21.94 0.14 -34.82
C VAL A 48 -21.07 0.32 -36.08
N ILE A 49 -19.75 0.21 -35.92
CA ILE A 49 -18.72 0.41 -36.95
C ILE A 49 -17.99 -0.91 -37.19
N VAL A 50 -18.55 -1.73 -38.09
CA VAL A 50 -18.02 -3.05 -38.44
C VAL A 50 -16.68 -2.93 -39.16
N ASP A 51 -16.51 -1.91 -40.02
CA ASP A 51 -15.26 -1.69 -40.75
C ASP A 51 -14.14 -1.18 -39.83
N ARG A 52 -13.02 -1.91 -39.81
CA ARG A 52 -11.88 -1.61 -38.92
C ARG A 52 -11.14 -0.33 -39.31
N ALA A 53 -11.08 0.02 -40.60
CA ALA A 53 -10.42 1.23 -41.08
C ALA A 53 -11.25 2.48 -40.78
N GLU A 54 -12.57 2.40 -40.89
CA GLU A 54 -13.48 3.48 -40.45
C GLU A 54 -13.41 3.67 -38.94
N ARG A 55 -13.36 2.58 -38.16
CA ARG A 55 -13.18 2.63 -36.70
C ARG A 55 -11.88 3.32 -36.31
N ALA A 56 -10.77 2.99 -36.97
CA ALA A 56 -9.48 3.64 -36.73
C ALA A 56 -9.56 5.16 -36.98
N LYS A 57 -10.16 5.59 -38.10
CA LYS A 57 -10.36 7.02 -38.41
C LYS A 57 -11.24 7.75 -37.39
N VAL A 58 -12.23 7.06 -36.82
CA VAL A 58 -13.11 7.61 -35.77
C VAL A 58 -12.36 7.74 -34.44
N LEU A 59 -11.37 6.88 -34.17
CA LEU A 59 -10.52 6.98 -32.99
C LEU A 59 -9.43 8.05 -33.12
N GLU A 60 -9.04 8.44 -34.34
CA GLU A 60 -8.05 9.49 -34.62
C GLU A 60 -8.57 10.93 -34.44
N VAL A 61 -9.89 11.14 -34.36
CA VAL A 61 -10.50 12.45 -34.10
C VAL A 61 -10.67 12.72 -32.61
N SER A 62 -10.90 13.99 -32.21
CA SER A 62 -10.93 14.44 -30.80
C SER A 62 -11.88 13.65 -29.88
N LEU A 63 -13.09 13.32 -30.33
CA LEU A 63 -14.01 12.45 -29.57
C LEU A 63 -13.50 11.00 -29.48
N GLY A 64 -12.72 10.54 -30.46
CA GLY A 64 -12.05 9.24 -30.48
C GLY A 64 -10.93 9.14 -29.45
N GLU A 65 -10.17 10.22 -29.27
CA GLU A 65 -9.16 10.32 -28.19
C GLU A 65 -9.80 10.27 -26.80
N ILE A 66 -10.95 10.93 -26.62
CA ILE A 66 -11.77 10.85 -25.39
C ILE A 66 -12.17 9.40 -25.13
N LEU A 67 -12.76 8.70 -26.11
CA LEU A 67 -13.17 7.31 -25.94
C LEU A 67 -11.98 6.39 -25.61
N SER A 68 -10.86 6.57 -26.31
CA SER A 68 -9.64 5.78 -26.11
C SER A 68 -9.02 5.96 -24.72
N SER A 69 -9.17 7.15 -24.14
CA SER A 69 -8.60 7.51 -22.83
C SER A 69 -9.61 7.46 -21.69
N THR A 70 -10.88 7.13 -21.98
CA THR A 70 -11.95 7.02 -20.99
C THR A 70 -11.74 5.79 -20.12
N GLN A 71 -11.82 5.98 -18.80
CA GLN A 71 -11.84 4.90 -17.83
C GLN A 71 -13.26 4.36 -17.65
N GLU A 72 -14.21 5.27 -17.48
CA GLU A 72 -15.64 4.97 -17.37
C GLU A 72 -16.51 6.15 -17.82
N ALA A 73 -17.74 5.85 -18.23
CA ALA A 73 -18.73 6.82 -18.66
C ALA A 73 -20.07 6.62 -17.94
N ALA A 74 -20.60 7.71 -17.37
CA ALA A 74 -21.94 7.78 -16.83
C ALA A 74 -22.91 8.18 -17.95
N VAL A 75 -23.80 7.27 -18.35
CA VAL A 75 -24.82 7.51 -19.36
C VAL A 75 -26.10 7.94 -18.65
N VAL A 76 -26.55 9.16 -18.90
CA VAL A 76 -27.83 9.71 -18.43
C VAL A 76 -28.47 10.48 -19.60
N PRO A 77 -29.34 9.84 -20.39
CA PRO A 77 -29.86 10.43 -21.62
C PRO A 77 -30.46 11.84 -21.42
N PRO A 78 -30.19 12.79 -22.34
CA PRO A 78 -29.46 12.64 -23.60
C PRO A 78 -27.93 12.72 -23.45
N TYR A 79 -27.39 12.78 -22.24
CA TYR A 79 -25.97 13.00 -21.98
C TYR A 79 -25.17 11.72 -21.75
N VAL A 80 -23.90 11.75 -22.16
CA VAL A 80 -22.88 10.79 -21.77
C VAL A 80 -21.72 11.58 -21.17
N ALA A 81 -21.41 11.33 -19.90
CA ALA A 81 -20.31 11.97 -19.21
C ALA A 81 -19.13 11.00 -19.05
N PHE A 82 -17.95 11.42 -19.47
CA PHE A 82 -16.73 10.61 -19.53
C PHE A 82 -15.76 11.04 -18.43
N ALA A 83 -15.20 10.07 -17.71
CA ALA A 83 -14.00 10.26 -16.91
C ALA A 83 -12.78 9.89 -17.78
N VAL A 84 -12.10 10.92 -18.29
CA VAL A 84 -11.02 10.78 -19.27
C VAL A 84 -9.68 10.89 -18.55
N ARG A 85 -8.81 9.91 -18.77
CA ARG A 85 -7.47 9.86 -18.16
C ARG A 85 -6.40 9.94 -19.24
N TYR A 86 -5.87 11.14 -19.48
CA TYR A 86 -4.82 11.36 -20.48
C TYR A 86 -3.44 10.87 -20.03
N GLY A 87 -3.24 10.72 -18.73
CA GLY A 87 -2.00 10.23 -18.13
C GLY A 87 -2.17 9.98 -16.64
N SER A 88 -1.16 9.40 -16.02
CA SER A 88 -1.13 9.13 -14.58
C SER A 88 -1.34 10.42 -13.77
N GLY A 89 -2.39 10.42 -12.95
CA GLY A 89 -2.80 11.55 -12.10
C GLY A 89 -3.60 12.64 -12.80
N CYS A 90 -3.88 12.51 -14.09
CA CYS A 90 -4.53 13.55 -14.90
C CYS A 90 -5.89 13.09 -15.40
N PHE A 91 -6.93 13.45 -14.65
CA PHE A 91 -8.33 13.23 -15.02
C PHE A 91 -9.00 14.53 -15.47
N ASP A 92 -9.67 14.46 -16.60
CA ASP A 92 -10.65 15.45 -17.07
C ASP A 92 -12.02 14.80 -17.15
N TYR A 93 -13.06 15.60 -16.93
CA TYR A 93 -14.44 15.14 -17.05
C TYR A 93 -15.14 15.89 -18.18
N VAL A 94 -15.72 15.15 -19.11
CA VAL A 94 -16.34 15.72 -20.31
C VAL A 94 -17.76 15.22 -20.42
N LYS A 95 -18.72 16.13 -20.57
CA LYS A 95 -20.14 15.81 -20.82
C LYS A 95 -20.46 16.06 -22.29
N VAL A 96 -20.98 15.05 -22.97
CA VAL A 96 -21.37 15.11 -24.38
C VAL A 96 -22.88 14.87 -24.51
N ASN A 97 -23.57 15.70 -25.29
CA ASN A 97 -24.96 15.47 -25.68
C ASN A 97 -25.00 14.52 -26.88
N ALA A 98 -25.73 13.40 -26.77
CA ALA A 98 -25.79 12.37 -27.79
C ALA A 98 -26.54 12.80 -29.07
N GLU A 99 -27.39 13.83 -29.01
CA GLU A 99 -28.23 14.27 -30.13
C GLU A 99 -27.47 15.17 -31.12
N ASP A 100 -26.70 16.13 -30.58
CA ASP A 100 -25.97 17.15 -31.35
C ASP A 100 -24.44 17.02 -31.29
N LEU A 101 -23.92 16.14 -30.42
CA LEU A 101 -22.49 15.91 -30.15
C LEU A 101 -21.75 17.12 -29.57
N SER A 102 -22.46 18.07 -28.96
CA SER A 102 -21.85 19.15 -28.19
C SER A 102 -21.15 18.59 -26.95
N ALA A 103 -19.88 18.98 -26.76
CA ALA A 103 -19.03 18.51 -25.67
C ALA A 103 -18.62 19.69 -24.78
N ASN A 104 -18.79 19.53 -23.46
CA ASN A 104 -18.42 20.54 -22.47
C ASN A 104 -17.58 19.89 -21.37
N ASN A 105 -16.52 20.57 -20.94
CA ASN A 105 -15.80 20.17 -19.74
C ASN A 105 -16.69 20.41 -18.52
N ILE A 106 -16.69 19.44 -17.60
CA ILE A 106 -17.42 19.51 -16.33
C ILE A 106 -16.45 19.28 -15.17
N THR A 107 -16.88 19.65 -13.97
CA THR A 107 -16.14 19.41 -12.74
C THR A 107 -16.28 17.95 -12.29
N ALA A 108 -15.37 17.52 -11.39
CA ALA A 108 -15.48 16.22 -10.74
C ALA A 108 -16.83 16.07 -9.99
N THR A 109 -17.29 17.12 -9.31
CA THR A 109 -18.60 17.15 -8.64
C THR A 109 -19.75 16.88 -9.61
N GLU A 110 -19.79 17.56 -10.75
CA GLU A 110 -20.84 17.36 -11.76
C GLU A 110 -20.81 15.95 -12.35
N TYR A 111 -19.62 15.41 -12.60
CA TYR A 111 -19.47 14.03 -13.07
C TYR A 111 -19.99 13.03 -12.03
N LEU A 112 -19.59 13.18 -10.77
CA LEU A 112 -20.02 12.31 -9.68
C LEU A 112 -21.54 12.38 -9.46
N ARG A 113 -22.17 13.54 -9.59
CA ARG A 113 -23.64 13.67 -9.56
C ARG A 113 -24.33 12.89 -10.69
N LEU A 114 -23.79 12.95 -11.92
CA LEU A 114 -24.30 12.14 -13.03
C LEU A 114 -24.13 10.65 -12.77
N LYS A 115 -23.01 10.24 -12.16
CA LYS A 115 -22.76 8.87 -11.73
C LYS A 115 -23.74 8.42 -10.65
N GLU A 116 -24.01 9.27 -9.66
CA GLU A 116 -24.96 9.02 -8.57
C GLU A 116 -26.40 8.89 -9.09
N MET A 117 -26.81 9.68 -10.07
CA MET A 117 -28.17 9.62 -10.62
C MET A 117 -28.53 8.25 -11.23
N ILE A 118 -27.54 7.43 -11.56
CA ILE A 118 -27.72 6.05 -12.02
C ILE A 118 -28.21 5.14 -10.86
N TYR A 119 -27.82 5.41 -9.62
CA TYR A 119 -28.02 4.53 -8.46
C TYR A 119 -28.89 5.13 -7.36
N ASP A 120 -28.88 6.45 -7.19
CA ASP A 120 -29.61 7.19 -6.16
C ASP A 120 -29.93 8.61 -6.66
N GLU A 121 -31.07 8.75 -7.35
CA GLU A 121 -31.50 10.02 -7.95
C GLU A 121 -31.74 11.11 -6.88
N ASN A 122 -32.25 10.75 -5.71
CA ASN A 122 -32.49 11.70 -4.62
C ASN A 122 -31.18 12.28 -4.10
N TRP A 123 -30.18 11.42 -3.85
CA TRP A 123 -28.85 11.87 -3.42
C TRP A 123 -28.18 12.76 -4.47
N SER A 124 -28.30 12.43 -5.75
CA SER A 124 -27.69 13.21 -6.84
C SER A 124 -28.18 14.66 -6.90
N LYS A 125 -29.40 14.92 -6.39
CA LYS A 125 -30.06 16.23 -6.38
C LYS A 125 -30.00 16.93 -5.01
N ASP A 126 -29.43 16.29 -3.98
CA ASP A 126 -29.34 16.87 -2.65
C ASP A 126 -28.24 17.95 -2.60
N GLU A 127 -28.66 19.20 -2.42
CA GLU A 127 -27.76 20.35 -2.28
C GLU A 127 -26.96 20.32 -0.97
N ASN A 128 -27.38 19.53 0.01
CA ASN A 128 -26.71 19.36 1.31
C ASN A 128 -25.83 18.10 1.38
N ALA A 129 -25.71 17.35 0.28
CA ALA A 129 -24.83 16.18 0.23
C ALA A 129 -23.39 16.57 0.61
N LEU A 130 -22.81 15.86 1.58
CA LEU A 130 -21.46 16.14 2.08
C LEU A 130 -20.42 15.93 0.97
N GLU A 131 -19.68 16.99 0.63
CA GLU A 131 -18.54 16.94 -0.28
C GLU A 131 -17.21 17.03 0.49
N LEU A 132 -16.32 16.08 0.22
CA LEU A 132 -14.98 16.01 0.79
C LEU A 132 -13.96 16.56 -0.21
N ASP A 133 -13.27 17.63 0.19
CA ASP A 133 -12.21 18.28 -0.59
C ASP A 133 -10.97 18.52 0.30
N PHE A 134 -10.03 17.59 0.26
CA PHE A 134 -8.76 17.70 0.97
C PHE A 134 -7.77 18.65 0.29
N ARG A 135 -7.96 18.96 -1.00
CA ARG A 135 -7.10 19.87 -1.76
C ARG A 135 -7.26 21.31 -1.31
N ALA A 136 -8.39 21.67 -0.71
CA ALA A 136 -8.60 22.97 -0.07
C ALA A 136 -7.52 23.33 0.97
N PHE A 137 -6.86 22.31 1.55
CA PHE A 137 -5.80 22.48 2.53
C PHE A 137 -4.39 22.43 1.92
N ASP A 138 -4.23 22.38 0.60
CA ASP A 138 -2.93 22.30 -0.09
C ASP A 138 -2.42 23.67 -0.56
N PHE A 139 -2.16 24.56 0.41
CA PHE A 139 -1.60 25.90 0.19
C PHE A 139 -0.12 25.99 0.58
N GLY A 140 0.62 26.89 -0.06
CA GLY A 140 2.00 27.23 0.30
C GLY A 140 3.10 26.28 -0.20
N ILE A 141 2.76 25.18 -0.87
CA ILE A 141 3.72 24.21 -1.41
C ILE A 141 3.51 24.10 -2.93
N PRO A 142 4.58 24.19 -3.73
CA PRO A 142 4.47 24.01 -5.17
C PRO A 142 4.05 22.56 -5.48
N ARG A 143 3.26 22.40 -6.54
CA ARG A 143 2.79 21.07 -6.93
C ARG A 143 3.79 20.42 -7.87
N LEU A 144 3.97 19.13 -7.69
CA LEU A 144 4.53 18.27 -8.72
C LEU A 144 3.49 18.15 -9.83
N ALA A 145 3.93 18.25 -11.08
CA ALA A 145 3.05 18.08 -12.25
C ALA A 145 3.61 17.06 -13.25
N LEU A 146 4.85 16.60 -13.04
CA LEU A 146 5.50 15.64 -13.93
C LEU A 146 5.24 14.23 -13.43
N THR A 147 4.71 13.34 -14.27
CA THR A 147 4.51 11.92 -13.94
C THR A 147 5.79 11.27 -13.40
N SER A 148 6.97 11.67 -13.89
CA SER A 148 8.28 11.16 -13.46
C SER A 148 8.65 11.49 -12.00
N SER A 149 7.88 12.35 -11.33
CA SER A 149 8.08 12.76 -9.94
C SER A 149 7.19 12.02 -8.93
N VAL A 150 6.16 11.31 -9.39
CA VAL A 150 5.29 10.51 -8.51
C VAL A 150 6.12 9.46 -7.79
N GLY A 151 5.88 9.31 -6.48
CA GLY A 151 6.62 8.37 -5.63
C GLY A 151 8.07 8.78 -5.32
N LYS A 152 8.49 10.01 -5.66
CA LYS A 152 9.82 10.57 -5.36
C LYS A 152 9.75 11.76 -4.41
N GLY A 153 8.85 11.68 -3.43
CA GLY A 153 8.54 12.73 -2.47
C GLY A 153 9.79 13.30 -1.76
N ILE A 154 10.66 12.44 -1.25
CA ILE A 154 11.88 12.84 -0.53
C ILE A 154 12.78 13.74 -1.38
N SER A 155 13.01 13.39 -2.65
CA SER A 155 13.84 14.19 -3.57
C SER A 155 13.23 15.58 -3.79
N TYR A 156 11.90 15.66 -3.86
CA TYR A 156 11.20 16.92 -4.03
C TYR A 156 11.28 17.81 -2.79
N ILE A 157 11.00 17.27 -1.61
CA ILE A 157 11.07 18.05 -0.37
C ILE A 157 12.50 18.49 -0.08
N SER A 158 13.51 17.68 -0.41
CA SER A 158 14.93 18.08 -0.30
C SER A 158 15.25 19.27 -1.19
N LYS A 159 14.74 19.30 -2.43
CA LYS A 159 14.88 20.46 -3.33
C LYS A 159 14.19 21.71 -2.77
N PHE A 160 13.00 21.53 -2.21
CA PHE A 160 12.28 22.64 -1.61
C PHE A 160 13.00 23.18 -0.36
N MET A 161 13.44 22.31 0.55
CA MET A 161 14.18 22.71 1.75
C MET A 161 15.48 23.42 1.39
N ALA A 162 16.26 22.86 0.45
CA ALA A 162 17.45 23.54 -0.07
C ALA A 162 17.10 24.94 -0.59
N SER A 163 16.04 25.09 -1.39
CA SER A 163 15.60 26.41 -1.88
C SER A 163 15.18 27.38 -0.78
N LYS A 164 14.66 26.88 0.35
CA LYS A 164 14.28 27.70 1.51
C LYS A 164 15.46 28.13 2.35
N PHE A 165 16.58 27.42 2.27
CA PHE A 165 17.82 27.80 2.93
C PHE A 165 18.66 28.79 2.11
N ILE A 166 18.33 29.02 0.84
CA ILE A 166 19.02 30.00 -0.02
C ILE A 166 18.64 31.42 0.38
N GLY A 167 19.64 32.31 0.47
CA GLY A 167 19.43 33.75 0.63
C GLY A 167 20.04 34.28 1.92
N ASP A 168 19.20 34.90 2.76
CA ASP A 168 19.61 35.50 4.04
C ASP A 168 20.16 34.43 4.99
N PRO A 169 21.30 34.66 5.69
CA PRO A 169 21.82 33.73 6.69
C PRO A 169 20.79 33.21 7.70
N GLU A 170 19.76 33.99 8.06
CA GLU A 170 18.71 33.53 8.98
C GLU A 170 17.67 32.59 8.34
N SER A 171 17.71 32.38 7.02
CA SER A 171 16.79 31.46 6.32
C SER A 171 16.96 30.00 6.77
N ALA A 172 18.15 29.64 7.27
CA ALA A 172 18.44 28.33 7.84
C ALA A 172 18.12 28.23 9.35
N LYS A 173 17.55 29.27 9.97
CA LYS A 173 17.18 29.26 11.39
C LYS A 173 16.29 28.07 11.80
N PRO A 174 15.29 27.64 11.02
CA PRO A 174 14.50 26.44 11.36
C PRO A 174 15.35 25.18 11.51
N LEU A 175 16.44 25.04 10.74
CA LEU A 175 17.37 23.91 10.86
C LEU A 175 18.16 23.98 12.17
N VAL A 176 18.62 25.17 12.57
CA VAL A 176 19.31 25.37 13.86
C VAL A 176 18.37 25.09 15.03
N GLU A 177 17.16 25.62 14.99
CA GLU A 177 16.11 25.35 15.99
C GLU A 177 15.81 23.86 16.07
N TYR A 178 15.73 23.16 14.94
CA TYR A 178 15.54 21.72 14.93
C TYR A 178 16.71 20.96 15.57
N LEU A 179 17.95 21.29 15.22
CA LEU A 179 19.14 20.65 15.79
C LEU A 179 19.23 20.86 17.31
N LEU A 180 18.85 22.03 17.83
CA LEU A 180 18.78 22.30 19.27
C LEU A 180 17.73 21.44 19.99
N THR A 181 16.67 21.03 19.31
CA THR A 181 15.61 20.21 19.92
C THR A 181 15.94 18.72 19.97
N LEU A 182 17.03 18.28 19.34
CA LEU A 182 17.42 16.88 19.32
C LEU A 182 17.91 16.44 20.70
N ASN A 183 17.19 15.51 21.31
CA ASN A 183 17.45 14.99 22.64
C ASN A 183 17.05 13.51 22.66
N HIS A 184 17.78 12.71 23.44
CA HIS A 184 17.38 11.34 23.75
C HIS A 184 17.58 11.07 25.24
N GLN A 185 16.50 10.67 25.93
CA GLN A 185 16.50 10.34 27.36
C GLN A 185 17.13 11.42 28.26
N GLY A 186 16.93 12.70 27.92
CA GLY A 186 17.48 13.83 28.68
C GLY A 186 18.89 14.25 28.28
N GLU A 187 19.58 13.51 27.41
CA GLU A 187 20.86 13.92 26.82
C GLU A 187 20.63 14.75 25.54
N ASN A 188 21.20 15.95 25.50
CA ASN A 188 21.20 16.78 24.30
C ASN A 188 22.10 16.17 23.22
N LEU A 189 21.66 16.26 21.97
CA LEU A 189 22.37 15.76 20.81
C LEU A 189 22.71 16.91 19.86
N MET A 190 23.71 16.70 19.01
CA MET A 190 24.17 17.64 17.98
C MET A 190 24.72 18.96 18.54
N ILE A 191 23.88 19.93 18.91
CA ILE A 191 24.28 21.28 19.34
C ILE A 191 23.55 21.68 20.63
N ASN A 192 24.16 22.56 21.42
CA ASN A 192 23.53 23.14 22.61
C ASN A 192 23.23 24.64 22.44
N ASP A 193 22.61 25.26 23.45
CA ASP A 193 22.13 26.64 23.43
C ASP A 193 23.20 27.71 23.13
N THR A 194 24.49 27.36 23.24
CA THR A 194 25.58 28.27 22.85
C THR A 194 25.58 28.54 21.35
N LEU A 195 25.08 27.61 20.52
CA LEU A 195 25.03 27.69 19.05
C LEU A 195 23.63 27.99 18.51
N ASN A 196 22.87 28.83 19.22
CA ASN A 196 21.46 29.10 18.92
C ASN A 196 21.15 30.04 17.74
N THR A 197 22.15 30.47 16.98
CA THR A 197 21.96 31.27 15.76
C THR A 197 22.77 30.70 14.62
N VAL A 198 22.34 30.96 13.38
CA VAL A 198 23.02 30.44 12.18
C VAL A 198 24.46 30.93 12.12
N THR A 199 24.70 32.20 12.45
CA THR A 199 26.05 32.79 12.48
C THR A 199 26.96 32.10 13.49
N LYS A 200 26.50 31.87 14.73
CA LYS A 200 27.30 31.19 15.76
C LYS A 200 27.66 29.76 15.34
N LEU A 201 26.68 29.03 14.82
CA LEU A 201 26.88 27.67 14.33
C LEU A 201 27.89 27.61 13.18
N ARG A 202 27.77 28.51 12.19
CA ARG A 202 28.73 28.60 11.08
C ARG A 202 30.16 28.84 11.56
N THR A 203 30.35 29.79 12.48
CA THR A 203 31.68 30.08 13.04
C THR A 203 32.23 28.88 13.80
N ALA A 204 31.41 28.21 14.62
CA ALA A 204 31.82 27.04 15.37
C ALA A 204 32.19 25.85 14.46
N LEU A 205 31.45 25.63 13.36
CA LEU A 205 31.73 24.56 12.40
C LEU A 205 33.10 24.74 11.72
N ILE A 206 33.48 25.98 11.36
CA ILE A 206 34.80 26.27 10.78
C ILE A 206 35.92 25.95 11.79
N VAL A 207 35.75 26.34 13.05
CA VAL A 207 36.73 26.06 14.12
C VAL A 207 36.86 24.55 14.35
N ALA A 208 35.72 23.83 14.41
CA ALA A 208 35.71 22.39 14.58
C ALA A 208 36.37 21.65 13.40
N GLU A 209 36.15 22.11 12.16
CA GLU A 209 36.77 21.51 10.97
C GLU A 209 38.29 21.62 10.99
N VAL A 210 38.84 22.78 11.37
CA VAL A 210 40.29 22.98 11.51
C VAL A 210 40.86 22.07 12.60
N PHE A 211 40.18 22.00 13.75
CA PHE A 211 40.56 21.13 14.86
C PHE A 211 40.59 19.65 14.43
N LEU A 212 39.51 19.15 13.84
CA LEU A 212 39.38 17.74 13.41
C LEU A 212 40.34 17.38 12.27
N SER A 213 40.70 18.33 11.41
CA SER A 213 41.64 18.11 10.31
C SER A 213 43.08 17.83 10.78
N SER A 214 43.41 18.19 12.01
CA SER A 214 44.71 17.89 12.62
C SER A 214 44.80 16.47 13.21
N MET A 215 43.69 15.73 13.26
CA MET A 215 43.58 14.43 13.91
C MET A 215 43.69 13.26 12.93
N ALA A 216 44.09 12.09 13.43
CA ALA A 216 44.01 10.84 12.66
C ALA A 216 42.54 10.47 12.39
N LYS A 217 42.24 9.99 11.18
CA LYS A 217 40.87 9.74 10.69
C LYS A 217 40.06 8.81 11.58
N ASP A 218 40.71 7.78 12.11
CA ASP A 218 40.15 6.73 12.94
C ASP A 218 40.11 7.08 14.44
N THR A 219 40.53 8.30 14.83
CA THR A 219 40.50 8.72 16.24
C THR A 219 39.07 8.62 16.79
N PRO A 220 38.82 7.88 17.88
CA PRO A 220 37.49 7.75 18.48
C PRO A 220 36.95 9.06 19.05
N TYR A 221 35.64 9.29 18.94
CA TYR A 221 34.96 10.50 19.42
C TYR A 221 35.27 10.84 20.89
N GLN A 222 35.38 9.82 21.77
CA GLN A 222 35.63 10.03 23.20
C GLN A 222 36.94 10.78 23.47
N ASN A 223 37.93 10.68 22.58
CA ASN A 223 39.23 11.32 22.77
C ASN A 223 39.18 12.85 22.59
N PHE A 224 38.15 13.38 21.94
CA PHE A 224 37.99 14.80 21.65
C PHE A 224 36.61 15.37 21.96
N GLU A 225 35.74 14.58 22.60
CA GLU A 225 34.40 14.97 23.04
C GLU A 225 34.41 16.26 23.86
N GLN A 226 35.27 16.35 24.89
CA GLN A 226 35.32 17.52 25.76
C GLN A 226 35.63 18.80 24.98
N ARG A 227 36.54 18.71 24.01
CA ARG A 227 36.93 19.86 23.20
C ARG A 227 35.81 20.30 22.26
N LEU A 228 35.05 19.36 21.69
CA LEU A 228 33.87 19.68 20.89
C LEU A 228 32.74 20.29 21.73
N LYS A 229 32.54 19.80 22.96
CA LYS A 229 31.58 20.39 23.91
C LYS A 229 31.91 21.84 24.26
N GLU A 230 33.18 22.18 24.43
CA GLU A 230 33.64 23.57 24.62
C GLU A 230 33.28 24.47 23.44
N PHE A 231 33.16 23.92 22.23
CA PHE A 231 32.72 24.63 21.03
C PHE A 231 31.20 24.65 20.84
N GLY A 232 30.44 24.01 21.74
CA GLY A 232 28.97 23.95 21.70
C GLY A 232 28.40 22.72 20.97
N PHE A 233 29.24 21.72 20.64
CA PHE A 233 28.83 20.50 19.95
C PHE A 233 28.68 19.33 20.93
N GLU A 234 27.50 18.72 20.94
CA GLU A 234 27.19 17.52 21.72
C GLU A 234 27.47 16.23 20.91
N LYS A 235 27.06 15.07 21.43
CA LYS A 235 27.23 13.76 20.76
C LYS A 235 26.32 13.63 19.52
N GLY A 236 26.62 12.66 18.65
CA GLY A 236 25.75 12.30 17.51
C GLY A 236 26.31 12.62 16.12
N TRP A 237 27.46 13.29 16.03
CA TRP A 237 28.08 13.67 14.75
C TRP A 237 28.81 12.52 14.03
N GLY A 238 29.30 11.54 14.79
CA GLY A 238 30.16 10.48 14.29
C GLY A 238 30.86 9.70 15.40
N ASP A 239 31.25 8.46 15.13
CA ASP A 239 32.07 7.63 16.03
C ASP A 239 33.57 7.91 15.91
N THR A 240 34.03 8.39 14.75
CA THR A 240 35.43 8.74 14.47
C THR A 240 35.59 10.21 14.07
N ALA A 241 36.82 10.74 14.19
CA ALA A 241 37.16 12.08 13.75
C ALA A 241 36.82 12.33 12.26
N GLU A 242 37.03 11.35 11.38
CA GLU A 242 36.65 11.45 9.96
C GLU A 242 35.13 11.59 9.80
N ARG A 243 34.36 10.74 10.48
CA ARG A 243 32.89 10.76 10.37
C ARG A 243 32.29 12.06 10.91
N VAL A 244 32.77 12.52 12.07
CA VAL A 244 32.36 13.80 12.66
C VAL A 244 32.66 14.95 11.70
N LYS A 245 33.88 14.98 11.15
CA LYS A 245 34.31 16.02 10.21
C LYS A 245 33.43 16.03 8.96
N GLU A 246 33.13 14.87 8.37
CA GLU A 246 32.25 14.80 7.20
C GLU A 246 30.84 15.34 7.49
N THR A 247 30.25 14.96 8.63
CA THR A 247 28.89 15.40 9.00
C THR A 247 28.86 16.91 9.27
N MET A 248 29.87 17.44 9.98
CA MET A 248 30.01 18.89 10.21
C MET A 248 30.26 19.65 8.91
N ARG A 249 31.10 19.13 8.01
CA ARG A 249 31.35 19.74 6.70
C ARG A 249 30.09 19.80 5.86
N MET A 250 29.30 18.73 5.84
CA MET A 250 28.01 18.68 5.14
C MET A 250 27.03 19.75 5.65
N LEU A 251 26.91 19.91 6.97
CA LEU A 251 26.09 20.98 7.54
C LEU A 251 26.66 22.36 7.17
N SER A 252 27.98 22.54 7.24
CA SER A 252 28.66 23.78 6.85
C SER A 252 28.42 24.14 5.38
N GLU A 253 28.46 23.16 4.47
CA GLU A 253 28.12 23.30 3.06
C GLU A 253 26.65 23.71 2.88
N ILE A 254 25.71 23.07 3.59
CA ILE A 254 24.28 23.42 3.53
C ILE A 254 24.03 24.87 3.99
N LEU A 255 24.71 25.34 5.03
CA LEU A 255 24.56 26.71 5.54
C LEU A 255 25.22 27.78 4.65
N GLN A 256 26.01 27.38 3.65
CA GLN A 256 26.71 28.28 2.73
C GLN A 256 26.17 28.24 1.31
N ALA A 257 25.96 27.02 0.79
CA ALA A 257 25.45 26.72 -0.53
C ALA A 257 24.54 25.48 -0.45
N PRO A 258 23.27 25.65 -0.01
CA PRO A 258 22.35 24.54 0.16
C PRO A 258 22.08 23.81 -1.16
N ASP A 259 22.29 22.50 -1.17
CA ASP A 259 21.90 21.64 -2.28
C ASP A 259 21.06 20.43 -1.80
N PRO A 260 20.19 19.87 -2.66
CA PRO A 260 19.26 18.83 -2.25
C PRO A 260 19.94 17.52 -1.81
N LEU A 261 21.10 17.18 -2.38
CA LEU A 261 21.79 15.92 -2.11
C LEU A 261 22.46 15.96 -0.74
N ASN A 262 23.11 17.08 -0.40
CA ASN A 262 23.66 17.27 0.94
C ASN A 262 22.57 17.37 2.00
N VAL A 263 21.44 18.05 1.71
CA VAL A 263 20.29 18.09 2.64
C VAL A 263 19.78 16.69 2.95
N GLU A 264 19.52 15.87 1.94
CA GLU A 264 19.09 14.47 2.14
C GLU A 264 20.15 13.64 2.88
N SER A 265 21.42 13.81 2.52
CA SER A 265 22.53 13.13 3.17
C SER A 265 22.68 13.52 4.64
N LEU A 266 22.43 14.78 5.00
CA LEU A 266 22.49 15.24 6.39
C LEU A 266 21.45 14.53 7.23
N PHE A 267 20.18 14.52 6.79
CA PHE A 267 19.09 13.86 7.51
C PHE A 267 19.26 12.35 7.62
N SER A 268 20.00 11.72 6.69
CA SER A 268 20.40 10.31 6.81
C SER A 268 21.40 10.05 7.94
N ARG A 269 22.17 11.07 8.35
CA ARG A 269 23.21 10.99 9.38
C ARG A 269 22.76 11.48 10.75
N LEU A 270 21.69 12.27 10.84
CA LEU A 270 21.21 12.80 12.13
C LEU A 270 20.64 11.68 13.03
N PRO A 271 20.94 11.71 14.35
CA PRO A 271 20.42 10.75 15.33
C PRO A 271 18.99 11.12 15.74
N VAL A 272 18.03 10.88 14.86
CA VAL A 272 16.61 11.29 15.05
C VAL A 272 15.70 10.14 15.48
N ILE A 273 15.98 8.92 15.02
CA ILE A 273 15.08 7.77 15.20
C ILE A 273 15.79 6.70 16.03
N PHE A 274 15.19 6.32 17.15
CA PHE A 274 15.62 5.25 18.04
C PHE A 274 14.47 4.29 18.37
N ASN A 275 13.29 4.86 18.63
CA ASN A 275 12.07 4.17 19.01
C ASN A 275 11.08 4.18 17.83
N VAL A 276 10.72 2.99 17.32
CA VAL A 276 9.76 2.83 16.22
C VAL A 276 8.57 2.01 16.68
N VAL A 277 7.36 2.46 16.34
CA VAL A 277 6.12 1.71 16.59
C VAL A 277 5.45 1.40 15.26
N ILE A 278 5.13 0.13 15.05
CA ILE A 278 4.51 -0.37 13.82
C ILE A 278 3.15 -0.97 14.17
N PHE A 279 2.09 -0.50 13.53
CA PHE A 279 0.73 -1.00 13.75
C PHE A 279 0.33 -2.00 12.68
N SER A 280 -0.15 -3.17 13.11
CA SER A 280 -0.74 -4.21 12.26
C SER A 280 -1.81 -4.95 13.06
N ILE A 281 -3.05 -4.45 13.03
CA ILE A 281 -4.06 -4.80 14.03
C ILE A 281 -4.77 -6.13 13.75
N HIS A 282 -5.27 -6.33 12.52
CA HIS A 282 -5.99 -7.55 12.13
C HIS A 282 -5.09 -8.78 11.98
N GLY A 283 -5.75 -9.93 11.81
CA GLY A 283 -5.11 -11.22 11.54
C GLY A 283 -4.47 -11.86 12.77
N TYR A 284 -3.94 -13.06 12.57
CA TYR A 284 -3.14 -13.80 13.55
C TYR A 284 -1.68 -13.40 13.38
N PHE A 285 -1.29 -12.27 13.97
CA PHE A 285 0.09 -11.82 13.87
C PHE A 285 1.01 -12.63 14.78
N GLY A 286 1.91 -13.41 14.19
CA GLY A 286 2.87 -14.27 14.91
C GLY A 286 3.98 -14.80 14.00
N GLN A 287 4.94 -15.51 14.58
CA GLN A 287 6.17 -15.95 13.87
C GLN A 287 6.16 -17.42 13.44
N SER A 288 5.23 -18.22 13.96
CA SER A 288 5.07 -19.64 13.63
C SER A 288 3.59 -20.01 13.60
N ASP A 289 3.22 -20.95 12.72
CA ASP A 289 1.89 -21.56 12.67
C ASP A 289 0.72 -20.60 12.41
N VAL A 290 1.00 -19.42 11.86
CA VAL A 290 -0.02 -18.39 11.56
C VAL A 290 -0.30 -18.19 10.07
N LEU A 291 0.67 -18.48 9.19
CA LEU A 291 0.50 -18.22 7.76
C LEU A 291 -0.58 -19.12 7.15
N GLY A 292 -1.55 -18.52 6.47
CA GLY A 292 -2.70 -19.22 5.90
C GLY A 292 -3.94 -19.19 6.80
N LEU A 293 -3.84 -18.71 8.04
CA LEU A 293 -5.01 -18.37 8.84
C LEU A 293 -5.75 -17.15 8.24
N PRO A 294 -7.05 -16.96 8.56
CA PRO A 294 -7.81 -15.81 8.08
C PRO A 294 -7.08 -14.48 8.32
N ASP A 295 -7.12 -13.60 7.32
CA ASP A 295 -6.47 -12.29 7.31
C ASP A 295 -4.97 -12.30 7.63
N THR A 296 -4.31 -13.45 7.46
CA THR A 296 -2.91 -13.66 7.84
C THR A 296 -2.10 -14.13 6.63
N GLY A 297 -1.29 -13.22 6.07
CA GLY A 297 -0.54 -13.49 4.84
C GLY A 297 0.70 -12.63 4.68
N GLY A 298 0.91 -12.13 3.46
CA GLY A 298 2.12 -11.42 3.05
C GLY A 298 2.46 -10.19 3.92
N GLN A 299 1.45 -9.53 4.52
CA GLN A 299 1.67 -8.42 5.44
C GLN A 299 2.49 -8.83 6.68
N VAL A 300 2.23 -10.00 7.27
CA VAL A 300 2.99 -10.50 8.43
C VAL A 300 4.44 -10.75 8.05
N VAL A 301 4.67 -11.40 6.90
CA VAL A 301 6.02 -11.67 6.37
C VAL A 301 6.75 -10.35 6.10
N TYR A 302 6.08 -9.39 5.45
CA TYR A 302 6.62 -8.06 5.17
C TYR A 302 7.09 -7.38 6.45
N ILE A 303 6.25 -7.31 7.48
CA ILE A 303 6.56 -6.59 8.72
C ILE A 303 7.67 -7.29 9.50
N LEU A 304 7.66 -8.63 9.58
CA LEU A 304 8.71 -9.36 10.29
C LEU A 304 10.09 -9.16 9.65
N ASP A 305 10.18 -9.13 8.32
CA ASP A 305 11.44 -8.89 7.63
C ASP A 305 11.82 -7.40 7.62
N GLN A 306 10.84 -6.50 7.53
CA GLN A 306 11.01 -5.05 7.70
C GLN A 306 11.65 -4.73 9.05
N VAL A 307 11.13 -5.28 10.15
CA VAL A 307 11.61 -4.99 11.50
C VAL A 307 13.06 -5.40 11.68
N LYS A 308 13.45 -6.60 11.23
CA LYS A 308 14.84 -7.07 11.31
C LYS A 308 15.79 -6.12 10.58
N ALA A 309 15.42 -5.70 9.37
CA ALA A 309 16.24 -4.82 8.57
C ALA A 309 16.30 -3.38 9.13
N LEU A 310 15.18 -2.88 9.66
CA LEU A 310 15.16 -1.59 10.37
C LEU A 310 16.03 -1.62 11.62
N GLU A 311 15.98 -2.69 12.41
CA GLU A 311 16.81 -2.83 13.61
C GLU A 311 18.30 -2.87 13.26
N GLU A 312 18.69 -3.66 12.25
CA GLU A 312 20.08 -3.74 11.79
C GLU A 312 20.61 -2.38 11.32
N GLU A 313 19.82 -1.66 10.52
CA GLU A 313 20.19 -0.33 10.03
C GLU A 313 20.24 0.71 11.16
N LEU A 314 19.29 0.68 12.12
CA LEU A 314 19.30 1.55 13.30
C LEU A 314 20.54 1.31 14.16
N LEU A 315 20.86 0.05 14.46
CA LEU A 315 22.08 -0.31 15.20
C LEU A 315 23.34 0.21 14.48
N SER A 316 23.40 0.05 13.16
CA SER A 316 24.50 0.58 12.35
C SER A 316 24.59 2.11 12.43
N ARG A 317 23.47 2.84 12.29
CA ARG A 317 23.43 4.30 12.37
C ARG A 317 23.84 4.83 13.73
N ILE A 318 23.24 4.29 14.79
CA ILE A 318 23.52 4.68 16.18
C ILE A 318 25.01 4.51 16.48
N LYS A 319 25.59 3.37 16.09
CA LYS A 319 27.03 3.13 16.22
C LYS A 319 27.83 4.17 15.44
N GLN A 320 27.54 4.38 14.16
CA GLN A 320 28.24 5.36 13.31
C GLN A 320 28.08 6.81 13.77
N GLN A 321 27.08 7.12 14.59
CA GLN A 321 26.85 8.42 15.21
C GLN A 321 27.65 8.61 16.51
N GLY A 322 28.38 7.57 16.97
CA GLY A 322 29.12 7.61 18.22
C GLY A 322 28.22 7.48 19.46
N LEU A 323 27.03 6.91 19.30
CA LEU A 323 26.04 6.73 20.37
C LEU A 323 26.01 5.28 20.85
N ASN A 324 25.59 5.08 22.10
CA ASN A 324 25.40 3.76 22.71
C ASN A 324 23.94 3.54 23.14
N VAL A 325 23.02 3.96 22.28
CA VAL A 325 21.57 3.82 22.48
C VAL A 325 21.13 2.45 21.99
N ARG A 326 20.17 1.83 22.68
CA ARG A 326 19.53 0.60 22.21
C ARG A 326 18.24 0.99 21.48
N PRO A 327 18.14 0.78 20.16
CA PRO A 327 16.88 1.06 19.47
C PRO A 327 15.80 0.11 19.99
N ARG A 328 14.54 0.54 19.97
CA ARG A 328 13.38 -0.33 20.29
C ARG A 328 12.39 -0.26 19.14
N ILE A 329 11.96 -1.43 18.65
CA ILE A 329 10.88 -1.53 17.66
C ILE A 329 9.75 -2.36 18.24
N LEU A 330 8.56 -1.77 18.33
CA LEU A 330 7.36 -2.45 18.81
C LEU A 330 6.39 -2.66 17.64
N VAL A 331 6.01 -3.92 17.38
CA VAL A 331 4.92 -4.26 16.46
C VAL A 331 3.65 -4.46 17.26
N VAL A 332 2.76 -3.47 17.22
CA VAL A 332 1.51 -3.47 17.98
C VAL A 332 0.39 -4.13 17.18
N THR A 333 -0.24 -5.15 17.77
CA THR A 333 -1.28 -5.98 17.16
C THR A 333 -2.33 -6.42 18.18
N ARG A 334 -3.37 -7.13 17.74
CA ARG A 334 -4.43 -7.65 18.60
C ARG A 334 -3.93 -8.81 19.47
N LEU A 335 -4.32 -8.82 20.74
CA LEU A 335 -4.24 -10.00 21.60
C LEU A 335 -5.47 -10.89 21.37
N ILE A 336 -5.23 -12.16 21.01
CA ILE A 336 -6.27 -13.16 20.76
C ILE A 336 -6.19 -14.22 21.86
N PRO A 337 -7.10 -14.22 22.86
CA PRO A 337 -7.02 -15.16 23.98
C PRO A 337 -7.11 -16.63 23.56
N ASP A 338 -8.02 -16.93 22.62
CA ASP A 338 -8.11 -18.25 21.98
C ASP A 338 -7.18 -18.33 20.77
N ALA A 339 -5.91 -18.63 21.03
CA ALA A 339 -4.86 -18.58 20.03
C ALA A 339 -4.78 -19.82 19.12
N GLN A 340 -5.65 -20.83 19.28
CA GLN A 340 -5.70 -22.04 18.44
C GLN A 340 -4.34 -22.72 18.17
N GLY A 341 -3.47 -22.78 19.20
CA GLY A 341 -2.12 -23.36 19.09
C GLY A 341 -1.01 -22.39 18.67
N THR A 342 -1.34 -21.15 18.32
CA THR A 342 -0.39 -20.07 18.03
C THR A 342 0.04 -19.34 19.31
N LYS A 343 0.97 -18.38 19.18
CA LYS A 343 1.38 -17.46 20.28
C LYS A 343 0.59 -16.16 20.34
N CYS A 344 -0.54 -16.05 19.62
CA CYS A 344 -1.31 -14.80 19.55
C CYS A 344 -1.99 -14.39 20.88
N ASN A 345 -1.99 -15.25 21.89
CA ASN A 345 -2.41 -14.96 23.27
C ASN A 345 -1.29 -14.37 24.14
N GLN A 346 -0.03 -14.39 23.67
CA GLN A 346 1.10 -13.85 24.41
C GLN A 346 1.19 -12.35 24.22
N GLU A 347 1.16 -11.64 25.35
CA GLU A 347 1.12 -10.18 25.37
C GLU A 347 2.39 -9.53 24.78
N ILE A 348 3.56 -10.13 25.02
CA ILE A 348 4.83 -9.68 24.47
C ILE A 348 5.58 -10.89 23.92
N GLU A 349 6.08 -10.78 22.69
CA GLU A 349 6.87 -11.83 22.03
C GLU A 349 8.12 -11.22 21.35
N PRO A 350 9.34 -11.64 21.71
CA PRO A 350 10.55 -11.22 21.01
C PRO A 350 10.56 -11.68 19.55
N ILE A 351 11.00 -10.81 18.64
CA ILE A 351 11.12 -11.16 17.22
C ILE A 351 12.40 -11.97 16.99
N ILE A 352 12.26 -13.13 16.35
CA ILE A 352 13.36 -14.06 16.03
C ILE A 352 14.36 -13.34 15.12
N ASN A 353 15.65 -13.50 15.44
CA ASN A 353 16.77 -12.84 14.77
C ASN A 353 16.75 -11.30 14.87
N ALA A 354 16.01 -10.74 15.83
CA ALA A 354 16.13 -9.36 16.28
C ALA A 354 16.52 -9.34 17.77
N LYS A 355 17.23 -8.29 18.21
CA LYS A 355 17.77 -8.16 19.58
C LYS A 355 16.92 -7.29 20.50
N HIS A 356 16.23 -6.30 19.94
CA HIS A 356 15.54 -5.24 20.67
C HIS A 356 14.11 -5.00 20.16
N SER A 357 13.62 -5.88 19.28
CA SER A 357 12.31 -5.76 18.64
C SER A 357 11.32 -6.79 19.18
N HIS A 358 10.09 -6.33 19.44
CA HIS A 358 9.04 -7.14 20.09
C HIS A 358 7.70 -6.97 19.38
N ILE A 359 6.92 -8.05 19.34
CA ILE A 359 5.48 -8.00 19.08
C ILE A 359 4.79 -7.69 20.40
N VAL A 360 3.92 -6.68 20.40
CA VAL A 360 3.13 -6.25 21.56
C VAL A 360 1.66 -6.42 21.22
N ARG A 361 0.99 -7.29 21.96
CA ARG A 361 -0.42 -7.60 21.73
C ARG A 361 -1.29 -6.87 22.75
N VAL A 362 -2.33 -6.20 22.26
CA VAL A 362 -3.31 -5.48 23.09
C VAL A 362 -4.71 -6.02 22.80
N PRO A 363 -5.50 -6.40 23.81
CA PRO A 363 -6.86 -6.89 23.58
C PRO A 363 -7.78 -5.75 23.11
N PHE A 364 -8.79 -6.09 22.29
CA PHE A 364 -9.76 -5.11 21.76
C PHE A 364 -10.69 -4.50 22.82
N GLN A 365 -10.96 -5.25 23.89
CA GLN A 365 -11.72 -4.76 25.04
C GLN A 365 -10.79 -4.70 26.24
N THR A 366 -10.75 -3.56 26.92
CA THR A 366 -10.09 -3.43 28.20
C THR A 366 -10.97 -2.64 29.16
N GLU A 367 -11.15 -3.15 30.37
CA GLU A 367 -11.52 -2.32 31.53
C GLU A 367 -10.31 -1.54 32.10
N LYS A 368 -9.08 -1.82 31.62
CA LYS A 368 -7.82 -1.49 32.33
C LYS A 368 -6.59 -1.03 31.51
N GLY A 369 -6.66 -0.62 30.24
CA GLY A 369 -5.45 -0.05 29.61
C GLY A 369 -5.56 0.41 28.17
N ASP A 370 -5.03 1.61 27.91
CA ASP A 370 -4.88 2.21 26.59
C ASP A 370 -3.63 1.66 25.86
N ALA A 371 -3.73 1.36 24.56
CA ALA A 371 -2.59 0.97 23.75
C ALA A 371 -1.49 2.03 23.75
N ALA A 372 -1.85 3.32 23.85
CA ALA A 372 -0.90 4.42 23.96
C ALA A 372 -0.08 4.35 25.25
N GLU A 373 -0.73 4.11 26.38
CA GLU A 373 -0.08 4.04 27.70
C GLU A 373 0.93 2.88 27.75
N LYS A 374 0.54 1.71 27.24
CA LYS A 374 1.41 0.54 27.17
C LYS A 374 2.60 0.74 26.23
N VAL A 375 2.40 1.41 25.10
CA VAL A 375 3.50 1.76 24.18
C VAL A 375 4.50 2.70 24.86
N LEU A 376 4.02 3.73 25.56
CA LEU A 376 4.87 4.68 26.28
C LEU A 376 5.65 4.01 27.41
N GLU A 377 5.01 3.10 28.15
CA GLU A 377 5.64 2.29 29.20
C GLU A 377 6.78 1.43 28.63
N LEU A 378 6.50 0.66 27.57
CA LEU A 378 7.48 -0.25 26.97
C LEU A 378 8.61 0.46 26.23
N LEU A 379 8.41 1.70 25.78
CA LEU A 379 9.47 2.50 25.16
C LEU A 379 10.27 3.33 26.17
N GLU A 380 9.78 3.48 27.42
CA GLU A 380 10.31 4.41 28.41
C GLU A 380 10.40 5.85 27.84
N GLY A 381 9.43 6.22 27.00
CA GLY A 381 9.46 7.46 26.24
C GLY A 381 8.51 7.46 25.05
N LYS A 382 8.54 8.54 24.28
CA LYS A 382 7.75 8.65 23.04
C LYS A 382 8.42 7.87 21.91
N PRO A 383 7.64 7.34 20.95
CA PRO A 383 8.20 6.89 19.69
C PRO A 383 8.71 8.07 18.86
N ASP A 384 9.79 7.85 18.12
CA ASP A 384 10.33 8.83 17.17
C ASP A 384 9.66 8.72 15.79
N LEU A 385 9.19 7.50 15.48
CA LEU A 385 8.48 7.18 14.23
C LEU A 385 7.33 6.19 14.50
N ILE A 386 6.17 6.48 13.92
CA ILE A 386 5.03 5.56 13.88
C ILE A 386 4.75 5.16 12.44
N ILE A 387 4.57 3.86 12.18
CA ILE A 387 4.22 3.30 10.87
C ILE A 387 2.90 2.53 10.97
N GLY A 388 1.89 2.97 10.24
CA GLY A 388 0.65 2.22 10.04
C GLY A 388 0.77 1.20 8.90
N ASN A 389 0.10 0.06 9.04
CA ASN A 389 -0.03 -0.94 7.98
C ASN A 389 -1.49 -1.32 7.78
N TYR A 390 -1.93 -1.33 6.52
CA TYR A 390 -3.33 -1.58 6.12
C TYR A 390 -4.33 -0.59 6.73
N THR A 391 -5.61 -0.67 6.38
CA THR A 391 -6.61 0.34 6.76
C THR A 391 -6.71 0.56 8.27
N ASP A 392 -6.82 -0.53 9.04
CA ASP A 392 -6.98 -0.53 10.50
C ASP A 392 -5.71 -0.04 11.21
N GLY A 393 -4.54 -0.58 10.84
CA GLY A 393 -3.26 -0.13 11.39
C GLY A 393 -2.94 1.31 11.01
N ASN A 394 -3.27 1.74 9.79
CA ASN A 394 -3.13 3.13 9.36
C ASN A 394 -4.03 4.08 10.15
N LEU A 395 -5.27 3.68 10.45
CA LEU A 395 -6.18 4.50 11.26
C LEU A 395 -5.66 4.62 12.70
N VAL A 396 -5.30 3.52 13.35
CA VAL A 396 -4.78 3.53 14.74
C VAL A 396 -3.48 4.32 14.83
N ALA A 397 -2.55 4.11 13.88
CA ALA A 397 -1.33 4.89 13.76
C ALA A 397 -1.62 6.39 13.62
N SER A 398 -2.65 6.77 12.84
CA SER A 398 -3.05 8.17 12.66
C SER A 398 -3.53 8.80 13.96
N LEU A 399 -4.33 8.08 14.74
CA LEU A 399 -4.83 8.55 16.03
C LEU A 399 -3.68 8.72 17.04
N MET A 400 -2.79 7.73 17.14
CA MET A 400 -1.66 7.76 18.08
C MET A 400 -0.63 8.83 17.71
N ALA A 401 -0.28 8.95 16.42
CA ALA A 401 0.68 9.96 15.99
C ALA A 401 0.17 11.38 16.24
N ARG A 402 -1.14 11.62 16.05
CA ARG A 402 -1.79 12.88 16.40
C ARG A 402 -1.69 13.16 17.90
N GLU A 403 -2.00 12.18 18.73
CA GLU A 403 -1.98 12.33 20.19
C GLU A 403 -0.58 12.59 20.75
N LEU A 404 0.42 11.84 20.27
CA LEU A 404 1.79 11.92 20.78
C LEU A 404 2.62 13.02 20.11
N GLY A 405 2.16 13.56 18.96
CA GLY A 405 2.86 14.56 18.17
C GLY A 405 4.00 14.00 17.31
N VAL A 406 3.92 12.73 16.93
CA VAL A 406 5.00 11.95 16.31
C VAL A 406 4.88 11.92 14.79
N THR A 407 6.00 11.69 14.09
CA THR A 407 6.03 11.57 12.63
C THR A 407 5.32 10.28 12.20
N LEU A 408 4.41 10.39 11.24
CA LEU A 408 3.56 9.30 10.78
C LEU A 408 3.88 8.86 9.35
N GLY A 409 4.30 7.61 9.20
CA GLY A 409 4.33 6.88 7.94
C GLY A 409 3.13 5.94 7.81
N THR A 410 2.62 5.76 6.60
CA THR A 410 1.59 4.74 6.31
C THR A 410 1.98 3.85 5.14
N ILE A 411 1.57 2.58 5.21
CA ILE A 411 1.75 1.56 4.18
C ILE A 411 0.39 0.91 3.95
N ALA A 412 -0.19 1.04 2.76
CA ALA A 412 -1.52 0.47 2.50
C ALA A 412 -1.48 -1.06 2.41
N HIS A 413 -0.44 -1.63 1.80
CA HIS A 413 -0.37 -3.03 1.32
C HIS A 413 -1.40 -3.36 0.23
N ALA A 414 -2.66 -2.98 0.42
CA ALA A 414 -3.72 -3.03 -0.56
C ALA A 414 -4.81 -2.00 -0.24
N LEU A 415 -5.49 -1.51 -1.28
CA LEU A 415 -6.69 -0.69 -1.14
C LEU A 415 -7.89 -1.41 -1.75
N GLU A 416 -8.82 -1.86 -0.89
CA GLU A 416 -9.91 -2.76 -1.27
C GLU A 416 -10.86 -2.17 -2.32
N LYS A 417 -11.00 -0.85 -2.37
CA LYS A 417 -11.80 -0.14 -3.40
C LYS A 417 -11.41 -0.52 -4.84
N THR A 418 -10.15 -0.90 -5.06
CA THR A 418 -9.66 -1.31 -6.39
C THR A 418 -9.75 -2.81 -6.67
N LYS A 419 -9.94 -3.61 -5.63
CA LYS A 419 -10.14 -5.06 -5.73
C LYS A 419 -11.61 -5.43 -5.96
N TYR A 420 -12.52 -4.66 -5.38
CA TYR A 420 -13.96 -4.83 -5.55
C TYR A 420 -14.48 -3.75 -6.49
N GLU A 421 -14.74 -4.13 -7.73
CA GLU A 421 -15.23 -3.22 -8.77
C GLU A 421 -16.56 -2.57 -8.34
N ASP A 422 -16.68 -1.26 -8.57
CA ASP A 422 -17.85 -0.45 -8.23
C ASP A 422 -18.26 -0.49 -6.74
N SER A 423 -17.37 -0.95 -5.85
CA SER A 423 -17.64 -1.06 -4.41
C SER A 423 -17.90 0.28 -3.72
N ASP A 424 -17.47 1.40 -4.31
CA ASP A 424 -17.79 2.73 -3.83
C ASP A 424 -19.23 3.15 -4.20
N ILE A 425 -19.59 3.07 -5.49
CA ILE A 425 -20.91 3.50 -5.96
C ILE A 425 -22.03 2.53 -5.53
N LYS A 426 -21.72 1.24 -5.39
CA LYS A 426 -22.63 0.18 -4.90
C LYS A 426 -22.40 -0.19 -3.44
N TRP A 427 -21.73 0.67 -2.66
CA TRP A 427 -21.27 0.32 -1.31
C TRP A 427 -22.35 -0.27 -0.41
N LYS A 428 -23.60 0.22 -0.48
CA LYS A 428 -24.73 -0.29 0.32
C LYS A 428 -24.96 -1.79 0.15
N GLU A 429 -24.72 -2.33 -1.05
CA GLU A 429 -24.84 -3.77 -1.35
C GLU A 429 -23.72 -4.58 -0.67
N PHE A 430 -22.52 -4.02 -0.59
CA PHE A 430 -21.36 -4.67 0.02
C PHE A 430 -21.29 -4.46 1.54
N ASP A 431 -21.92 -3.41 2.06
CA ASP A 431 -21.69 -2.91 3.42
C ASP A 431 -22.14 -3.90 4.50
N GLN A 432 -23.13 -4.75 4.23
CA GLN A 432 -23.58 -5.78 5.16
C GLN A 432 -22.49 -6.83 5.46
N LYS A 433 -21.60 -7.10 4.49
CA LYS A 433 -20.57 -8.12 4.59
C LYS A 433 -19.17 -7.55 4.78
N HIS A 434 -18.85 -6.49 4.05
CA HIS A 434 -17.50 -5.95 3.93
C HIS A 434 -17.28 -4.64 4.70
N HIS A 435 -18.37 -3.95 5.08
CA HIS A 435 -18.31 -2.68 5.81
C HIS A 435 -17.42 -1.62 5.14
N PHE A 436 -17.50 -1.52 3.80
CA PHE A 436 -16.69 -0.60 3.02
C PHE A 436 -16.93 0.88 3.36
N SER A 437 -18.10 1.23 3.91
CA SER A 437 -18.33 2.57 4.48
C SER A 437 -17.28 2.96 5.51
N CYS A 438 -17.01 2.07 6.48
CA CYS A 438 -15.98 2.29 7.49
C CYS A 438 -14.58 2.22 6.88
N GLN A 439 -14.32 1.23 6.03
CA GLN A 439 -12.99 1.02 5.47
C GLN A 439 -12.53 2.21 4.61
N PHE A 440 -13.34 2.64 3.64
CA PHE A 440 -12.96 3.75 2.74
C PHE A 440 -12.87 5.08 3.48
N THR A 441 -13.68 5.27 4.52
CA THR A 441 -13.58 6.43 5.42
C THR A 441 -12.24 6.42 6.17
N ALA A 442 -11.85 5.27 6.74
CA ALA A 442 -10.58 5.11 7.45
C ALA A 442 -9.37 5.30 6.53
N ASP A 443 -9.43 4.77 5.30
CA ASP A 443 -8.40 4.97 4.28
C ASP A 443 -8.22 6.46 3.97
N LEU A 444 -9.30 7.19 3.70
CA LEU A 444 -9.25 8.64 3.43
C LEU A 444 -8.64 9.44 4.60
N ILE A 445 -9.04 9.09 5.83
CA ILE A 445 -8.50 9.71 7.04
C ILE A 445 -6.98 9.49 7.12
N ALA A 446 -6.54 8.24 7.01
CA ALA A 446 -5.14 7.90 7.23
C ALA A 446 -4.22 8.37 6.09
N MET A 447 -4.67 8.29 4.83
CA MET A 447 -3.95 8.85 3.68
C MET A 447 -3.66 10.35 3.85
N ASN A 448 -4.62 11.10 4.39
CA ASN A 448 -4.49 12.54 4.56
C ASN A 448 -3.79 12.94 5.85
N ALA A 449 -3.87 12.11 6.91
CA ALA A 449 -3.14 12.31 8.17
C ALA A 449 -1.63 12.06 8.05
N ALA A 450 -1.23 11.13 7.17
CA ALA A 450 0.17 10.72 6.99
C ALA A 450 1.11 11.87 6.62
N ASP A 451 2.28 11.92 7.28
CA ASP A 451 3.39 12.79 6.90
C ASP A 451 4.06 12.31 5.62
N PHE A 452 4.20 10.98 5.48
CA PHE A 452 4.65 10.31 4.27
C PHE A 452 3.92 8.98 4.07
N VAL A 453 3.84 8.54 2.82
CA VAL A 453 3.26 7.26 2.41
C VAL A 453 4.35 6.46 1.73
N VAL A 454 4.53 5.21 2.14
CA VAL A 454 5.44 4.27 1.48
C VAL A 454 4.62 3.30 0.64
N THR A 455 4.94 3.22 -0.65
CA THR A 455 4.39 2.23 -1.58
C THR A 455 5.49 1.31 -2.08
N SER A 456 5.11 0.11 -2.54
CA SER A 456 6.06 -0.84 -3.09
C SER A 456 6.38 -0.54 -4.56
N THR A 457 5.46 0.11 -5.28
CA THR A 457 5.55 0.39 -6.72
C THR A 457 4.98 1.75 -7.08
N PHE A 458 5.32 2.24 -8.27
CA PHE A 458 4.66 3.38 -8.90
C PHE A 458 3.21 3.04 -9.27
N GLN A 459 2.97 1.82 -9.76
CA GLN A 459 1.64 1.29 -10.08
C GLN A 459 0.65 1.44 -8.92
N GLU A 460 1.09 1.19 -7.69
CA GLU A 460 0.27 1.36 -6.48
C GLU A 460 -0.24 2.82 -6.35
N ILE A 461 0.59 3.80 -6.71
CA ILE A 461 0.23 5.22 -6.62
C ILE A 461 -0.60 5.65 -7.82
N ALA A 462 -0.04 5.55 -9.04
CA ALA A 462 -0.57 6.19 -10.24
C ALA A 462 -0.70 5.24 -11.44
N GLY A 463 -0.70 3.93 -11.17
CA GLY A 463 -1.09 2.91 -12.12
C GLY A 463 -0.17 2.81 -13.32
N SER A 464 -0.76 2.42 -14.44
CA SER A 464 -0.08 2.31 -15.74
C SER A 464 -0.57 3.43 -16.66
N LYS A 465 -0.16 3.39 -17.93
CA LYS A 465 -0.69 4.30 -18.95
C LYS A 465 -2.21 4.15 -19.12
N THR A 466 -2.73 2.92 -18.98
CA THR A 466 -4.12 2.60 -19.30
C THR A 466 -5.01 2.37 -18.09
N ARG A 467 -4.44 1.94 -16.95
CA ARG A 467 -5.19 1.62 -15.73
C ARG A 467 -4.80 2.58 -14.59
N PRO A 468 -5.76 3.15 -13.85
CA PRO A 468 -5.46 4.01 -12.72
C PRO A 468 -4.80 3.24 -11.57
N GLY A 469 -3.99 3.95 -10.80
CA GLY A 469 -3.36 3.42 -9.59
C GLY A 469 -4.34 3.18 -8.44
N GLN A 470 -3.88 2.48 -7.41
CA GLN A 470 -4.71 2.21 -6.24
C GLN A 470 -5.05 3.50 -5.51
N TYR A 471 -4.04 4.31 -5.16
CA TYR A 471 -4.25 5.63 -4.56
C TYR A 471 -4.95 6.59 -5.54
N GLU A 472 -4.57 6.59 -6.82
CA GLU A 472 -5.21 7.43 -7.85
C GLU A 472 -6.74 7.24 -7.89
N SER A 473 -7.23 6.01 -7.72
CA SER A 473 -8.67 5.73 -7.68
C SER A 473 -9.42 6.38 -6.51
N HIS A 474 -8.72 6.90 -5.49
CA HIS A 474 -9.27 7.64 -4.35
C HIS A 474 -9.22 9.16 -4.58
N THR A 475 -8.76 9.62 -5.75
CA THR A 475 -8.72 11.06 -6.08
C THR A 475 -10.12 11.65 -6.11
N ALA A 476 -11.05 11.00 -6.81
CA ALA A 476 -12.45 11.40 -6.86
C ALA A 476 -13.35 10.16 -6.98
N PHE A 477 -14.33 10.04 -6.08
CA PHE A 477 -15.31 8.96 -6.08
C PHE A 477 -16.53 9.36 -5.24
N THR A 478 -17.57 8.53 -5.21
CA THR A 478 -18.79 8.83 -4.44
C THR A 478 -19.38 7.58 -3.83
N MET A 479 -19.96 7.75 -2.64
CA MET A 479 -20.69 6.73 -1.90
C MET A 479 -22.13 7.26 -1.70
N PRO A 480 -23.05 6.98 -2.65
CA PRO A 480 -24.37 7.62 -2.65
C PRO A 480 -25.12 7.41 -1.33
N GLY A 481 -25.68 8.49 -0.79
CA GLY A 481 -26.34 8.50 0.52
C GLY A 481 -25.39 8.65 1.72
N LEU A 482 -24.07 8.77 1.52
CA LEU A 482 -23.08 8.94 2.58
C LEU A 482 -22.28 10.24 2.40
N TYR A 483 -21.41 10.29 1.40
CA TYR A 483 -20.64 11.48 1.03
C TYR A 483 -20.07 11.34 -0.40
N ARG A 484 -19.65 12.48 -0.97
CA ARG A 484 -18.96 12.60 -2.26
C ARG A 484 -17.53 13.04 -2.01
N VAL A 485 -16.56 12.41 -2.66
CA VAL A 485 -15.14 12.75 -2.57
C VAL A 485 -14.72 13.45 -3.86
N VAL A 486 -14.54 14.77 -3.80
CA VAL A 486 -14.21 15.59 -4.96
C VAL A 486 -12.68 15.69 -5.12
N SER A 487 -11.96 15.73 -4.00
CA SER A 487 -10.51 15.59 -3.97
C SER A 487 -10.09 14.84 -2.70
N GLY A 488 -9.91 13.53 -2.82
CA GLY A 488 -9.55 12.64 -1.71
C GLY A 488 -8.05 12.52 -1.48
N ILE A 489 -7.27 12.43 -2.56
CA ILE A 489 -5.81 12.37 -2.53
C ILE A 489 -5.25 12.94 -3.84
N ASP A 490 -3.99 13.39 -3.83
CA ASP A 490 -3.25 13.81 -5.02
C ASP A 490 -2.05 12.89 -5.21
N VAL A 491 -1.97 12.18 -6.34
CA VAL A 491 -0.84 11.28 -6.64
C VAL A 491 0.49 12.02 -6.81
N PHE A 492 0.44 13.34 -7.01
CA PHE A 492 1.60 14.22 -7.05
C PHE A 492 1.95 14.81 -5.68
N ASP A 493 1.23 14.46 -4.61
CA ASP A 493 1.60 14.91 -3.27
C ASP A 493 3.00 14.40 -2.94
N PRO A 494 3.92 15.30 -2.55
CA PRO A 494 5.28 14.91 -2.20
C PRO A 494 5.34 14.03 -0.95
N LYS A 495 4.24 13.61 -0.32
CA LYS A 495 4.24 12.57 0.72
C LYS A 495 4.51 11.17 0.17
N PHE A 496 4.24 10.91 -1.10
CA PHE A 496 4.41 9.57 -1.69
C PHE A 496 5.88 9.24 -1.96
N ASN A 497 6.32 8.08 -1.46
CA ASN A 497 7.66 7.56 -1.65
C ASN A 497 7.63 6.06 -1.98
N ILE A 498 8.36 5.67 -3.02
CA ILE A 498 8.50 4.25 -3.37
C ILE A 498 9.71 3.67 -2.63
N ALA A 499 9.44 2.72 -1.72
CA ALA A 499 10.46 1.87 -1.11
C ALA A 499 10.04 0.41 -1.30
N ALA A 500 10.56 -0.21 -2.36
CA ALA A 500 10.26 -1.58 -2.68
C ALA A 500 10.87 -2.54 -1.63
N PRO A 501 10.13 -3.55 -1.15
CA PRO A 501 10.67 -4.56 -0.24
C PRO A 501 11.63 -5.52 -0.97
N GLY A 502 12.31 -6.35 -0.18
CA GLY A 502 13.17 -7.42 -0.70
C GLY A 502 12.64 -8.82 -0.35
N ALA A 503 13.49 -9.82 -0.54
CA ALA A 503 13.30 -11.16 0.01
C ALA A 503 14.37 -11.45 1.08
N ASP A 504 14.06 -12.33 2.03
CA ASP A 504 14.99 -12.76 3.07
C ASP A 504 16.20 -13.48 2.44
N GLN A 505 17.36 -12.82 2.41
CA GLN A 505 18.57 -13.34 1.75
C GLN A 505 19.23 -14.49 2.52
N SER A 506 18.75 -14.82 3.73
CA SER A 506 19.11 -16.08 4.39
C SER A 506 18.38 -17.28 3.79
N VAL A 507 17.22 -17.05 3.17
CA VAL A 507 16.37 -18.07 2.55
C VAL A 507 16.58 -18.10 1.03
N TYR A 508 16.56 -16.92 0.39
CA TYR A 508 16.65 -16.74 -1.05
C TYR A 508 17.97 -16.08 -1.42
N PHE A 509 18.92 -16.90 -1.87
CA PHE A 509 20.26 -16.48 -2.25
C PHE A 509 20.71 -17.20 -3.53
N PRO A 510 21.75 -16.70 -4.23
CA PRO A 510 22.16 -17.23 -5.54
C PRO A 510 22.44 -18.73 -5.51
N PHE A 511 21.92 -19.47 -6.51
CA PHE A 511 22.15 -20.91 -6.66
C PHE A 511 23.63 -21.31 -6.80
N SER A 512 24.49 -20.35 -7.15
CA SER A 512 25.94 -20.47 -7.30
C SER A 512 26.69 -20.54 -5.96
N GLU A 513 26.09 -20.10 -4.85
CA GLU A 513 26.70 -20.16 -3.52
C GLU A 513 26.63 -21.57 -2.92
N LYS A 514 27.39 -22.52 -3.48
CA LYS A 514 27.33 -23.95 -3.16
C LYS A 514 27.50 -24.28 -1.67
N LYS A 515 28.26 -23.46 -0.92
CA LYS A 515 28.49 -23.65 0.52
C LYS A 515 27.27 -23.32 1.39
N LYS A 516 26.33 -22.49 0.91
CA LYS A 516 25.12 -22.11 1.64
C LYS A 516 23.91 -23.00 1.31
N ARG A 517 24.01 -23.86 0.29
CA ARG A 517 22.91 -24.70 -0.19
C ARG A 517 22.36 -25.60 0.91
N PHE A 518 21.03 -25.73 0.95
CA PHE A 518 20.35 -26.58 1.93
C PHE A 518 20.27 -28.02 1.41
N THR A 519 21.43 -28.68 1.32
CA THR A 519 21.56 -30.02 0.72
C THR A 519 20.75 -31.10 1.43
N SER A 520 20.38 -30.90 2.70
CA SER A 520 19.48 -31.78 3.44
C SER A 520 18.09 -31.91 2.79
N PHE A 521 17.64 -30.91 2.03
CA PHE A 521 16.35 -30.96 1.32
C PHE A 521 16.44 -31.64 -0.06
N HIS A 522 17.64 -31.94 -0.58
CA HIS A 522 17.79 -32.50 -1.93
C HIS A 522 17.04 -33.82 -2.14
N PRO A 523 17.07 -34.80 -1.22
CA PRO A 523 16.29 -36.03 -1.40
C PRO A 523 14.78 -35.78 -1.50
N ALA A 524 14.26 -34.89 -0.65
CA ALA A 524 12.83 -34.54 -0.67
C ALA A 524 12.46 -33.77 -1.95
N ILE A 525 13.31 -32.85 -2.41
CA ILE A 525 13.08 -32.11 -3.67
C ILE A 525 13.19 -33.04 -4.88
N GLU A 526 14.11 -34.02 -4.87
CA GLU A 526 14.26 -35.00 -5.94
C GLU A 526 13.02 -35.89 -6.05
N GLU A 527 12.48 -36.34 -4.91
CA GLU A 527 11.19 -37.05 -4.84
C GLU A 527 10.07 -36.17 -5.41
N LEU A 528 9.97 -34.93 -4.91
CA LEU A 528 8.92 -33.98 -5.27
C LEU A 528 8.90 -33.70 -6.78
N LEU A 529 10.06 -33.54 -7.40
CA LEU A 529 10.17 -33.22 -8.83
C LEU A 529 10.10 -34.45 -9.75
N TYR A 530 10.66 -35.58 -9.33
CA TYR A 530 10.99 -36.67 -10.26
C TYR A 530 10.49 -38.06 -9.85
N SER A 531 9.75 -38.19 -8.76
CA SER A 531 9.04 -39.42 -8.43
C SER A 531 8.08 -39.81 -9.56
N LYS A 532 7.87 -41.12 -9.74
CA LYS A 532 6.92 -41.65 -10.73
C LYS A 532 5.52 -41.85 -10.15
N ASP A 533 5.41 -41.79 -8.82
CA ASP A 533 4.16 -41.99 -8.12
C ASP A 533 3.39 -40.68 -8.07
N ASN A 534 2.06 -40.79 -8.12
CA ASN A 534 1.15 -39.70 -7.80
C ASN A 534 0.67 -39.87 -6.36
N ASN A 535 0.61 -38.78 -5.60
CA ASN A 535 0.13 -38.79 -4.22
C ASN A 535 -0.53 -37.43 -3.88
N ASP A 536 -0.77 -37.18 -2.59
CA ASP A 536 -1.37 -35.93 -2.11
C ASP A 536 -0.42 -34.71 -2.17
N GLU A 537 0.88 -34.90 -2.46
CA GLU A 537 1.87 -33.83 -2.63
C GLU A 537 2.16 -33.48 -4.09
N HIS A 538 2.06 -34.43 -5.02
CA HIS A 538 2.36 -34.21 -6.43
C HIS A 538 1.62 -35.17 -7.38
N ILE A 539 1.33 -34.68 -8.58
CA ILE A 539 0.80 -35.46 -9.70
C ILE A 539 1.54 -35.15 -11.01
N GLY A 540 1.50 -36.11 -11.94
CA GLY A 540 2.22 -36.02 -13.22
C GLY A 540 3.69 -36.41 -13.08
N VAL A 541 4.40 -36.61 -14.18
CA VAL A 541 5.78 -37.13 -14.20
C VAL A 541 6.61 -36.31 -15.18
N LEU A 542 7.89 -36.10 -14.85
CA LEU A 542 8.87 -35.54 -15.78
C LEU A 542 9.66 -36.67 -16.45
N ALA A 543 9.22 -37.09 -17.64
CA ALA A 543 9.82 -38.25 -18.33
C ALA A 543 11.29 -38.01 -18.73
N ASP A 544 11.63 -36.80 -19.18
CA ASP A 544 13.00 -36.41 -19.48
C ASP A 544 13.56 -35.48 -18.40
N ARG A 545 14.29 -36.05 -17.44
CA ARG A 545 14.94 -35.32 -16.35
C ARG A 545 16.06 -34.37 -16.79
N LYS A 546 16.55 -34.47 -18.03
CA LYS A 546 17.65 -33.62 -18.54
C LYS A 546 17.14 -32.30 -19.10
N LYS A 547 15.84 -32.17 -19.37
CA LYS A 547 15.25 -30.92 -19.85
C LYS A 547 15.29 -29.87 -18.73
N PRO A 548 15.58 -28.60 -19.06
CA PRO A 548 15.35 -27.49 -18.15
C PRO A 548 13.88 -27.44 -17.71
N ILE A 549 13.65 -26.86 -16.54
CA ILE A 549 12.30 -26.70 -15.97
C ILE A 549 11.85 -25.25 -16.09
N ILE A 550 10.68 -25.00 -16.67
CA ILE A 550 9.93 -23.78 -16.40
C ILE A 550 9.09 -23.98 -15.15
N PHE A 551 9.25 -23.08 -14.20
CA PHE A 551 8.71 -23.19 -12.85
C PHE A 551 7.76 -22.03 -12.55
N SER A 552 6.61 -22.31 -11.95
CA SER A 552 5.72 -21.29 -11.40
C SER A 552 5.22 -21.72 -10.02
N MET A 553 5.15 -20.76 -9.09
CA MET A 553 4.66 -21.00 -7.74
C MET A 553 3.73 -19.86 -7.33
N SER A 554 2.47 -20.17 -7.04
CA SER A 554 1.48 -19.23 -6.53
C SER A 554 0.26 -19.94 -5.96
N ARG A 555 -0.67 -19.17 -5.39
CA ARG A 555 -2.05 -19.64 -5.21
C ARG A 555 -2.68 -19.93 -6.58
N ILE A 556 -3.69 -20.81 -6.59
CA ILE A 556 -4.49 -21.07 -7.78
C ILE A 556 -5.78 -20.25 -7.68
N ASP A 557 -5.83 -19.17 -8.44
CA ASP A 557 -7.00 -18.32 -8.62
C ASP A 557 -6.99 -17.75 -10.05
N ILE A 558 -8.09 -17.15 -10.50
CA ILE A 558 -8.26 -16.64 -11.87
C ILE A 558 -7.20 -15.58 -12.19
N VAL A 559 -6.88 -14.72 -11.23
CA VAL A 559 -5.95 -13.61 -11.42
C VAL A 559 -4.52 -14.12 -11.58
N LYS A 560 -4.11 -15.15 -10.84
CA LYS A 560 -2.78 -15.78 -10.96
C LYS A 560 -2.60 -16.52 -12.29
N ASN A 561 -3.68 -16.97 -12.93
CA ASN A 561 -3.69 -17.45 -14.31
C ASN A 561 -2.70 -18.61 -14.58
N ILE A 562 -2.55 -19.49 -13.60
CA ILE A 562 -1.72 -20.69 -13.67
C ILE A 562 -2.27 -21.68 -14.72
N THR A 563 -3.59 -21.77 -14.86
CA THR A 563 -4.23 -22.55 -15.92
C THR A 563 -3.93 -21.97 -17.31
N GLY A 564 -3.83 -20.65 -17.44
CA GLY A 564 -3.40 -19.98 -18.68
C GLY A 564 -1.99 -20.41 -19.10
N LEU A 565 -1.02 -20.36 -18.19
CA LEU A 565 0.34 -20.85 -18.46
C LEU A 565 0.36 -22.32 -18.90
N THR A 566 -0.45 -23.16 -18.26
CA THR A 566 -0.59 -24.58 -18.62
C THR A 566 -1.14 -24.74 -20.04
N GLU A 567 -2.15 -23.95 -20.41
CA GLU A 567 -2.70 -23.96 -21.75
C GLU A 567 -1.69 -23.50 -22.79
N TRP A 568 -0.94 -22.41 -22.53
CA TRP A 568 0.09 -21.90 -23.44
C TRP A 568 1.20 -22.93 -23.66
N TYR A 569 1.66 -23.58 -22.59
CA TYR A 569 2.62 -24.68 -22.67
C TYR A 569 2.05 -25.85 -23.48
N GLY A 570 0.81 -26.27 -23.20
CA GLY A 570 0.18 -27.40 -23.87
C GLY A 570 0.00 -27.22 -25.37
N LYS A 571 -0.36 -26.00 -25.81
CA LYS A 571 -0.49 -25.63 -27.23
C LYS A 571 0.86 -25.56 -27.96
N ASN A 572 1.92 -25.12 -27.29
CA ASN A 572 3.19 -24.84 -27.93
C ASN A 572 4.13 -26.07 -27.93
N LYS A 573 4.04 -26.90 -28.97
CA LYS A 573 4.89 -28.09 -29.14
C LYS A 573 6.39 -27.76 -29.10
N ARG A 574 6.81 -26.63 -29.69
CA ARG A 574 8.22 -26.21 -29.69
C ARG A 574 8.73 -25.96 -28.26
N LEU A 575 7.92 -25.33 -27.42
CA LEU A 575 8.27 -25.12 -26.01
C LEU A 575 8.37 -26.46 -25.25
N ARG A 576 7.39 -27.35 -25.42
CA ARG A 576 7.36 -28.69 -24.82
C ARG A 576 8.58 -29.55 -25.19
N ASP A 577 9.06 -29.43 -26.43
CA ASP A 577 10.25 -30.14 -26.88
C ASP A 577 11.53 -29.64 -26.18
N LEU A 578 11.54 -28.38 -25.72
CA LEU A 578 12.70 -27.75 -25.09
C LEU A 578 12.74 -27.92 -23.57
N VAL A 579 11.60 -27.87 -22.87
CA VAL A 579 11.52 -27.78 -21.41
C VAL A 579 10.39 -28.58 -20.80
N ASN A 580 10.52 -28.93 -19.52
CA ASN A 580 9.46 -29.47 -18.66
C ASN A 580 8.70 -28.35 -17.95
N LEU A 581 7.43 -28.57 -17.61
CA LEU A 581 6.62 -27.63 -16.82
C LEU A 581 6.47 -28.12 -15.36
N VAL A 582 6.78 -27.27 -14.40
CA VAL A 582 6.52 -27.53 -12.97
C VAL A 582 5.69 -26.39 -12.39
N ILE A 583 4.55 -26.76 -11.79
CA ILE A 583 3.64 -25.81 -11.13
C ILE A 583 3.50 -26.21 -9.67
N VAL A 584 3.69 -25.25 -8.76
CA VAL A 584 3.44 -25.40 -7.33
C VAL A 584 2.26 -24.51 -6.93
N GLY A 585 1.18 -25.10 -6.43
CA GLY A 585 0.03 -24.32 -5.98
C GLY A 585 -1.24 -25.13 -5.80
N GLY A 586 -2.10 -24.63 -4.92
CA GLY A 586 -3.42 -25.21 -4.63
C GLY A 586 -3.37 -26.66 -4.16
N CYS A 587 -4.45 -27.38 -4.42
CA CYS A 587 -4.59 -28.81 -4.19
C CYS A 587 -5.13 -29.50 -5.45
N PHE A 588 -5.08 -30.83 -5.50
CA PHE A 588 -5.49 -31.57 -6.69
C PHE A 588 -6.99 -31.87 -6.74
N ASP A 589 -7.67 -31.85 -5.60
CA ASP A 589 -9.08 -32.21 -5.49
C ASP A 589 -9.93 -30.96 -5.22
N PRO A 590 -10.84 -30.58 -6.14
CA PRO A 590 -11.72 -29.43 -5.93
C PRO A 590 -12.49 -29.50 -4.61
N SER A 591 -12.87 -30.70 -4.15
CA SER A 591 -13.66 -30.86 -2.93
C SER A 591 -12.92 -30.45 -1.65
N LYS A 592 -11.58 -30.38 -1.70
CA LYS A 592 -10.74 -29.94 -0.58
C LYS A 592 -10.66 -28.41 -0.49
N SER A 593 -11.06 -27.67 -1.53
CA SER A 593 -11.13 -26.21 -1.49
C SER A 593 -12.50 -25.72 -1.05
N LYS A 594 -12.51 -24.64 -0.25
CA LYS A 594 -13.71 -23.89 0.11
C LYS A 594 -13.94 -22.68 -0.80
N ASP A 595 -12.97 -22.37 -1.66
CA ASP A 595 -13.00 -21.24 -2.56
C ASP A 595 -13.51 -21.65 -3.95
N ARG A 596 -14.58 -21.01 -4.42
CA ARG A 596 -15.22 -21.39 -5.68
C ARG A 596 -14.33 -21.14 -6.90
N GLU A 597 -13.50 -20.11 -6.89
CA GLU A 597 -12.61 -19.82 -8.00
C GLU A 597 -11.49 -20.85 -8.10
N GLU A 598 -10.87 -21.18 -6.96
CA GLU A 598 -9.86 -22.24 -6.88
C GLU A 598 -10.44 -23.58 -7.33
N MET A 599 -11.66 -23.94 -6.90
CA MET A 599 -12.34 -25.16 -7.34
C MET A 599 -12.48 -25.25 -8.87
N GLU A 600 -12.90 -24.17 -9.52
CA GLU A 600 -13.06 -24.14 -10.97
C GLU A 600 -11.71 -24.15 -11.71
N GLU A 601 -10.71 -23.44 -11.19
CA GLU A 601 -9.35 -23.45 -11.75
C GLU A 601 -8.69 -24.83 -11.59
N ILE A 602 -8.92 -25.56 -10.50
CA ILE A 602 -8.47 -26.96 -10.33
C ILE A 602 -9.12 -27.87 -11.39
N LYS A 603 -10.43 -27.76 -11.62
CA LYS A 603 -11.13 -28.56 -12.65
C LYS A 603 -10.60 -28.25 -14.05
N LYS A 604 -10.37 -26.96 -14.34
CA LYS A 604 -9.78 -26.50 -15.59
C LYS A 604 -8.36 -27.04 -15.76
N MET A 605 -7.56 -27.06 -14.69
CA MET A 605 -6.22 -27.62 -14.68
C MET A 605 -6.20 -29.09 -15.12
N HIS A 606 -7.06 -29.93 -14.52
CA HIS A 606 -7.22 -31.33 -14.93
C HIS A 606 -7.63 -31.47 -16.39
N THR A 607 -8.62 -30.68 -16.82
CA THR A 607 -9.11 -30.67 -18.21
C THR A 607 -7.98 -30.35 -19.19
N LEU A 608 -7.12 -29.37 -18.87
CA LEU A 608 -5.98 -28.99 -19.70
C LEU A 608 -4.90 -30.09 -19.76
N ILE A 609 -4.59 -30.72 -18.63
CA ILE A 609 -3.62 -31.83 -18.55
C ILE A 609 -4.07 -32.98 -19.47
N GLU A 610 -5.35 -33.33 -19.45
CA GLU A 610 -5.92 -34.37 -20.30
C GLU A 610 -5.96 -33.94 -21.78
N LYS A 611 -6.52 -32.77 -22.07
CA LYS A 611 -6.65 -32.23 -23.44
C LYS A 611 -5.33 -32.16 -24.18
N TYR A 612 -4.25 -31.74 -23.51
CA TYR A 612 -2.92 -31.58 -24.12
C TYR A 612 -1.95 -32.73 -23.86
N GLN A 613 -2.41 -33.79 -23.17
CA GLN A 613 -1.60 -34.97 -22.83
C GLN A 613 -0.30 -34.61 -22.12
N LEU A 614 -0.40 -33.88 -20.99
CA LEU A 614 0.75 -33.29 -20.31
C LEU A 614 1.39 -34.18 -19.24
N LYS A 615 0.80 -35.35 -18.95
CA LYS A 615 1.20 -36.20 -17.81
C LYS A 615 2.69 -36.57 -17.76
N ASP A 616 3.37 -36.67 -18.91
CA ASP A 616 4.80 -37.05 -19.00
C ASP A 616 5.77 -35.86 -19.14
N GLN A 617 5.25 -34.64 -19.20
CA GLN A 617 6.00 -33.41 -19.46
C GLN A 617 5.76 -32.33 -18.39
N MET A 618 4.87 -32.64 -17.44
CA MET A 618 4.41 -31.72 -16.42
C MET A 618 4.41 -32.38 -15.05
N ARG A 619 4.80 -31.60 -14.04
CA ARG A 619 4.63 -31.91 -12.62
C ARG A 619 3.77 -30.83 -11.97
N TRP A 620 2.67 -31.22 -11.33
CA TRP A 620 1.89 -30.33 -10.49
C TRP A 620 2.07 -30.74 -9.03
N ILE A 621 2.55 -29.81 -8.22
CA ILE A 621 2.89 -29.97 -6.81
C ILE A 621 1.91 -29.15 -5.98
N ALA A 622 1.44 -29.71 -4.87
CA ALA A 622 0.53 -29.04 -3.93
C ALA A 622 1.23 -27.85 -3.24
N ALA A 623 0.45 -26.92 -2.70
CA ALA A 623 0.96 -25.73 -2.01
C ALA A 623 2.03 -26.06 -0.95
N GLN A 624 3.11 -25.29 -0.94
CA GLN A 624 4.28 -25.51 -0.09
C GLN A 624 4.39 -24.44 0.99
N THR A 625 4.53 -24.84 2.26
CA THR A 625 4.53 -23.92 3.42
C THR A 625 5.93 -23.66 4.00
N ASP A 626 6.90 -24.56 3.77
CA ASP A 626 8.27 -24.38 4.27
C ASP A 626 9.09 -23.47 3.34
N ARG A 627 9.31 -22.23 3.79
CA ARG A 627 10.10 -21.22 3.07
C ARG A 627 11.54 -21.65 2.76
N ASN A 628 12.19 -22.42 3.64
CA ASN A 628 13.56 -22.86 3.44
C ASN A 628 13.64 -23.92 2.33
N ARG A 629 12.70 -24.88 2.34
CA ARG A 629 12.55 -25.85 1.25
C ARG A 629 12.22 -25.15 -0.07
N ASN A 630 11.34 -24.15 -0.06
CA ASN A 630 11.00 -23.36 -1.24
C ASN A 630 12.21 -22.61 -1.81
N GLY A 631 13.02 -21.97 -0.95
CA GLY A 631 14.26 -21.32 -1.37
C GLY A 631 15.23 -22.29 -2.05
N GLU A 632 15.37 -23.51 -1.50
CA GLU A 632 16.21 -24.54 -2.12
C GLU A 632 15.60 -25.09 -3.42
N LEU A 633 14.28 -25.21 -3.51
CA LEU A 633 13.58 -25.60 -4.74
C LEU A 633 13.89 -24.62 -5.89
N TYR A 634 13.77 -23.30 -5.67
CA TYR A 634 14.16 -22.31 -6.69
C TYR A 634 15.61 -22.51 -7.18
N ARG A 635 16.54 -22.78 -6.26
CA ARG A 635 17.96 -23.03 -6.61
C ARG A 635 18.16 -24.36 -7.34
N CYS A 636 17.41 -25.40 -6.99
CA CYS A 636 17.41 -26.68 -7.71
C CYS A 636 16.86 -26.50 -9.14
N ILE A 637 15.82 -25.68 -9.35
CA ILE A 637 15.34 -25.33 -10.69
C ILE A 637 16.44 -24.58 -11.47
N ALA A 638 17.15 -23.64 -10.83
CA ALA A 638 18.26 -22.93 -11.45
C ALA A 638 19.42 -23.86 -11.86
N ASP A 639 19.69 -24.94 -11.10
CA ASP A 639 20.67 -25.96 -11.48
C ASP A 639 20.29 -26.68 -12.79
N THR A 640 18.98 -26.82 -13.10
CA THR A 640 18.50 -27.36 -14.39
C THR A 640 18.64 -26.39 -15.58
N LYS A 641 19.16 -25.17 -15.34
CA LYS A 641 19.12 -24.06 -16.30
C LYS A 641 17.69 -23.71 -16.74
N GLY A 642 16.76 -23.84 -15.79
CA GLY A 642 15.34 -23.51 -15.94
C GLY A 642 15.03 -22.01 -15.94
N ALA A 643 13.75 -21.66 -15.84
CA ALA A 643 13.29 -20.28 -15.69
C ALA A 643 12.05 -20.21 -14.79
N PHE A 644 11.81 -19.05 -14.16
CA PHE A 644 10.56 -18.77 -13.46
C PHE A 644 9.57 -18.08 -14.40
N VAL A 645 8.29 -18.43 -14.29
CA VAL A 645 7.21 -17.78 -15.05
C VAL A 645 6.11 -17.33 -14.10
N GLN A 646 5.83 -16.04 -14.10
CA GLN A 646 4.69 -15.41 -13.42
C GLN A 646 3.66 -14.99 -14.49
N PRO A 647 2.56 -15.72 -14.68
CA PRO A 647 1.62 -15.50 -15.78
C PRO A 647 0.36 -14.69 -15.41
N ALA A 648 0.34 -13.95 -14.30
CA ALA A 648 -0.89 -13.36 -13.77
C ALA A 648 -1.50 -12.36 -14.74
N LEU A 649 -2.84 -12.32 -14.79
CA LEU A 649 -3.59 -11.26 -15.48
C LEU A 649 -3.24 -9.89 -14.89
N TYR A 650 -2.96 -9.84 -13.59
CA TYR A 650 -2.44 -8.68 -12.89
C TYR A 650 -1.68 -9.12 -11.64
N GLU A 651 -0.51 -8.55 -11.39
CA GLU A 651 0.28 -8.79 -10.17
C GLU A 651 0.61 -7.46 -9.50
N ALA A 652 0.14 -7.24 -8.27
CA ALA A 652 0.29 -5.94 -7.60
C ALA A 652 1.76 -5.58 -7.33
N PHE A 653 2.56 -6.58 -6.93
CA PHE A 653 4.00 -6.43 -6.72
C PHE A 653 4.78 -7.60 -7.31
N GLY A 654 4.56 -8.81 -6.78
CA GLY A 654 5.23 -10.03 -7.25
C GLY A 654 6.46 -10.42 -6.42
N LEU A 655 6.28 -10.74 -5.13
CA LEU A 655 7.36 -11.24 -4.28
C LEU A 655 8.05 -12.48 -4.88
N THR A 656 7.30 -13.39 -5.50
CA THR A 656 7.86 -14.59 -6.15
C THR A 656 8.80 -14.27 -7.31
N VAL A 657 8.61 -13.13 -7.98
CA VAL A 657 9.54 -12.61 -9.01
C VAL A 657 10.88 -12.26 -8.35
N ILE A 658 10.84 -11.56 -7.21
CA ILE A 658 12.04 -11.18 -6.45
C ILE A 658 12.72 -12.40 -5.81
N GLU A 659 11.97 -13.36 -5.31
CA GLU A 659 12.50 -14.63 -4.79
C GLU A 659 13.25 -15.43 -5.86
N ALA A 660 12.63 -15.59 -7.04
CA ALA A 660 13.23 -16.26 -8.18
C ALA A 660 14.52 -15.56 -8.64
N MET A 661 14.46 -14.24 -8.81
CA MET A 661 15.62 -13.44 -9.22
C MET A 661 16.75 -13.47 -8.17
N ASN A 662 16.44 -13.42 -6.86
CA ASN A 662 17.42 -13.58 -5.77
C ASN A 662 18.12 -14.94 -5.82
N CYS A 663 17.43 -15.99 -6.28
CA CYS A 663 18.02 -17.31 -6.46
C CYS A 663 18.84 -17.44 -7.75
N GLY A 664 18.88 -16.40 -8.58
CA GLY A 664 19.56 -16.39 -9.88
C GLY A 664 18.77 -17.12 -10.97
N LEU A 665 17.44 -17.26 -10.84
CA LEU A 665 16.60 -17.90 -11.84
C LEU A 665 16.09 -16.85 -12.85
N PRO A 666 16.43 -16.95 -14.15
CA PRO A 666 15.89 -16.07 -15.18
C PRO A 666 14.36 -16.08 -15.14
N THR A 667 13.75 -14.90 -15.18
CA THR A 667 12.33 -14.74 -14.88
C THR A 667 11.55 -14.09 -16.03
N PHE A 668 10.40 -14.68 -16.33
CA PHE A 668 9.37 -14.14 -17.21
C PHE A 668 8.19 -13.71 -16.32
N ALA A 669 7.78 -12.45 -16.36
CA ALA A 669 6.67 -11.99 -15.52
C ALA A 669 5.70 -11.10 -16.29
N THR A 670 4.44 -11.08 -15.85
CA THR A 670 3.40 -10.24 -16.43
C THR A 670 3.82 -8.78 -16.52
N ILE A 671 3.51 -8.13 -17.63
CA ILE A 671 3.64 -6.66 -17.77
C ILE A 671 2.53 -5.90 -17.02
N GLN A 672 1.51 -6.62 -16.52
CA GLN A 672 0.37 -6.02 -15.85
C GLN A 672 0.62 -5.91 -14.34
N GLY A 673 1.11 -4.75 -13.92
CA GLY A 673 1.28 -4.40 -12.50
C GLY A 673 2.74 -4.28 -12.07
N GLY A 674 3.03 -4.61 -10.82
CA GLY A 674 4.34 -4.41 -10.18
C GLY A 674 5.54 -5.06 -10.87
N PRO A 675 5.44 -6.29 -11.45
CA PRO A 675 6.59 -6.90 -12.12
C PRO A 675 7.12 -6.10 -13.31
N ALA A 676 6.28 -5.24 -13.93
CA ALA A 676 6.69 -4.34 -15.00
C ALA A 676 7.75 -3.30 -14.56
N GLU A 677 7.83 -3.00 -13.26
CA GLU A 677 8.87 -2.15 -12.67
C GLU A 677 10.06 -2.96 -12.17
N ILE A 678 9.85 -4.21 -11.73
CA ILE A 678 10.90 -5.08 -11.21
C ILE A 678 11.87 -5.48 -12.32
N ILE A 679 11.32 -5.93 -13.45
CA ILE A 679 12.07 -6.42 -14.59
C ILE A 679 12.38 -5.29 -15.56
N VAL A 680 13.60 -5.31 -16.10
CA VAL A 680 13.97 -4.54 -17.29
C VAL A 680 13.98 -5.54 -18.45
N ASP A 681 12.97 -5.46 -19.33
CA ASP A 681 12.75 -6.45 -20.39
C ASP A 681 13.99 -6.65 -21.26
N GLY A 682 14.42 -7.90 -21.42
CA GLY A 682 15.60 -8.30 -22.18
C GLY A 682 16.94 -8.02 -21.49
N VAL A 683 16.94 -7.46 -20.27
CA VAL A 683 18.16 -7.19 -19.48
C VAL A 683 18.19 -8.06 -18.22
N SER A 684 17.28 -7.83 -17.27
CA SER A 684 17.24 -8.56 -15.99
C SER A 684 16.18 -9.67 -15.96
N GLY A 685 15.39 -9.80 -17.02
CA GLY A 685 14.30 -10.76 -17.19
C GLY A 685 13.48 -10.42 -18.43
N PHE A 686 12.26 -10.95 -18.52
CA PHE A 686 11.37 -10.69 -19.64
C PHE A 686 9.94 -10.36 -19.19
N HIS A 687 9.33 -9.38 -19.82
CA HIS A 687 7.90 -9.13 -19.71
C HIS A 687 7.11 -10.07 -20.62
N ILE A 688 5.97 -10.55 -20.13
CA ILE A 688 4.99 -11.33 -20.89
C ILE A 688 3.62 -10.68 -20.80
N ASP A 689 2.85 -10.76 -21.88
CA ASP A 689 1.46 -10.28 -21.90
C ASP A 689 0.53 -11.48 -21.60
N PRO A 690 -0.17 -11.48 -20.45
CA PRO A 690 -1.04 -12.59 -20.09
C PRO A 690 -2.27 -12.73 -21.00
N TYR A 691 -2.58 -11.72 -21.82
CA TYR A 691 -3.66 -11.77 -22.80
C TYR A 691 -3.20 -12.32 -24.16
N ASN A 692 -1.89 -12.51 -24.37
CA ASN A 692 -1.32 -13.09 -25.59
C ASN A 692 -0.44 -14.32 -25.28
N GLY A 693 -1.10 -15.45 -25.04
CA GLY A 693 -0.44 -16.72 -24.70
C GLY A 693 0.49 -17.30 -25.77
N ASP A 694 0.16 -17.07 -27.05
CA ASP A 694 0.95 -17.57 -28.17
C ASP A 694 2.27 -16.80 -28.30
N GLU A 695 2.23 -15.47 -28.18
CA GLU A 695 3.44 -14.64 -28.11
C GLU A 695 4.28 -15.00 -26.88
N THR A 696 3.64 -15.12 -25.72
CA THR A 696 4.30 -15.46 -24.45
C THR A 696 5.03 -16.80 -24.54
N SER A 697 4.35 -17.87 -24.97
CA SER A 697 4.97 -19.19 -25.10
C SER A 697 6.10 -19.22 -26.13
N ASN A 698 5.98 -18.45 -27.22
CA ASN A 698 7.04 -18.31 -28.20
C ASN A 698 8.25 -17.55 -27.66
N LYS A 699 8.05 -16.48 -26.89
CA LYS A 699 9.13 -15.72 -26.24
C LYS A 699 9.93 -16.62 -25.28
N ILE A 700 9.24 -17.47 -24.51
CA ILE A 700 9.88 -18.45 -23.63
C ILE A 700 10.67 -19.49 -24.46
N ALA A 701 10.06 -20.04 -25.51
CA ALA A 701 10.73 -21.02 -26.38
C ALA A 701 11.96 -20.42 -27.09
N ASP A 702 11.91 -19.16 -27.51
CA ASP A 702 13.04 -18.44 -28.12
C ASP A 702 14.21 -18.30 -27.15
N PHE A 703 13.93 -17.97 -25.89
CA PHE A 703 14.94 -17.91 -24.84
C PHE A 703 15.65 -19.26 -24.67
N PHE A 704 14.93 -20.37 -24.51
CA PHE A 704 15.55 -21.68 -24.35
C PHE A 704 16.27 -22.16 -25.61
N ALA A 705 15.73 -21.87 -26.80
CA ALA A 705 16.41 -22.14 -28.06
C ALA A 705 17.74 -21.37 -28.17
N LYS A 706 17.76 -20.12 -27.70
CA LYS A 706 18.98 -19.29 -27.66
C LYS A 706 19.98 -19.78 -26.62
N CYS A 707 19.52 -20.21 -25.44
CA CYS A 707 20.37 -20.85 -24.42
C CYS A 707 21.02 -22.13 -24.92
N LYS A 708 20.31 -22.93 -25.74
CA LYS A 708 20.87 -24.14 -26.37
C LYS A 708 21.95 -23.81 -27.40
N LYS A 709 21.82 -22.69 -28.13
CA LYS A 709 22.81 -22.22 -29.13
C LYS A 709 24.00 -21.50 -28.48
N HIS A 710 23.78 -20.79 -27.38
CA HIS A 710 24.77 -19.96 -26.71
C HIS A 710 24.79 -20.26 -25.21
N SER A 711 25.73 -21.10 -24.78
CA SER A 711 25.83 -21.60 -23.39
C SER A 711 25.94 -20.50 -22.33
N GLY A 712 26.50 -19.33 -22.66
CA GLY A 712 26.61 -18.19 -21.76
C GLY A 712 25.33 -17.34 -21.61
N HIS A 713 24.32 -17.53 -22.48
CA HIS A 713 23.14 -16.64 -22.48
C HIS A 713 22.33 -16.74 -21.19
N TRP A 714 22.12 -17.96 -20.68
CA TRP A 714 21.39 -18.19 -19.44
C TRP A 714 22.10 -17.56 -18.24
N ASN A 715 23.42 -17.76 -18.13
CA ASN A 715 24.21 -17.22 -17.01
C ASN A 715 24.19 -15.69 -17.02
N ARG A 716 24.30 -15.06 -18.20
CA ARG A 716 24.17 -13.61 -18.31
C ARG A 716 22.82 -13.12 -17.79
N MET A 717 21.71 -13.75 -18.18
CA MET A 717 20.38 -13.35 -17.69
C MET A 717 20.23 -13.56 -16.18
N SER A 718 20.79 -14.64 -15.64
CA SER A 718 20.85 -14.89 -14.20
C SER A 718 21.62 -13.80 -13.45
N GLU A 719 22.81 -13.42 -13.94
CA GLU A 719 23.67 -12.39 -13.34
C GLU A 719 23.03 -10.99 -13.39
N GLU A 720 22.41 -10.62 -14.52
CA GLU A 720 21.69 -9.34 -14.65
C GLU A 720 20.43 -9.30 -13.76
N GLY A 721 19.73 -10.43 -13.62
CA GLY A 721 18.62 -10.57 -12.67
C GLY A 721 19.08 -10.36 -11.21
N LEU A 722 20.18 -11.00 -10.82
CA LEU A 722 20.80 -10.81 -9.51
C LEU A 722 21.23 -9.36 -9.27
N ARG A 723 21.92 -8.74 -10.24
CA ARG A 723 22.35 -7.34 -10.15
C ARG A 723 21.16 -6.41 -9.91
N ARG A 724 20.08 -6.58 -10.66
CA ARG A 724 18.84 -5.81 -10.49
C ARG A 724 18.29 -5.90 -9.07
N ILE A 725 18.29 -7.10 -8.48
CA ILE A 725 17.83 -7.28 -7.10
C ILE A 725 18.74 -6.58 -6.09
N TYR A 726 20.05 -6.79 -6.16
CA TYR A 726 20.98 -6.18 -5.22
C TYR A 726 21.02 -4.65 -5.30
N GLU A 727 20.68 -4.07 -6.46
CA GLU A 727 20.62 -2.62 -6.65
C GLU A 727 19.29 -2.00 -6.20
N CYS A 728 18.19 -2.75 -6.17
CA CYS A 728 16.84 -2.16 -6.04
C CYS A 728 15.92 -2.82 -5.01
N TYR A 729 16.03 -4.13 -4.76
CA TYR A 729 15.01 -4.93 -4.08
C TYR A 729 15.60 -5.76 -2.94
N THR A 730 16.24 -5.09 -1.97
CA THR A 730 16.73 -5.71 -0.74
C THR A 730 16.15 -5.01 0.48
N TRP A 731 15.99 -5.76 1.57
CA TRP A 731 15.52 -5.21 2.84
C TRP A 731 16.48 -4.17 3.43
N ASN A 732 17.79 -4.26 3.14
CA ASN A 732 18.75 -3.24 3.56
C ASN A 732 18.51 -1.90 2.85
N ILE A 733 18.27 -1.91 1.54
CA ILE A 733 17.92 -0.70 0.77
C ILE A 733 16.60 -0.12 1.29
N TYR A 734 15.62 -0.99 1.53
CA TYR A 734 14.33 -0.60 2.09
C TYR A 734 14.49 0.12 3.43
N ALA A 735 15.18 -0.48 4.40
CA ALA A 735 15.35 0.08 5.73
C ALA A 735 16.06 1.44 5.69
N LYS A 736 17.13 1.56 4.89
CA LYS A 736 17.83 2.83 4.66
C LYS A 736 16.90 3.91 4.13
N LYS A 737 16.09 3.60 3.11
CA LYS A 737 15.13 4.54 2.51
C LYS A 737 14.07 4.96 3.52
N VAL A 738 13.42 4.02 4.20
CA VAL A 738 12.33 4.34 5.15
C VAL A 738 12.82 5.18 6.32
N LEU A 739 14.00 4.87 6.88
CA LEU A 739 14.57 5.69 7.96
C LEU A 739 14.99 7.08 7.45
N ASN A 740 15.55 7.20 6.24
CA ASN A 740 15.85 8.50 5.64
C ASN A 740 14.58 9.34 5.41
N ILE A 741 13.52 8.70 4.90
CA ILE A 741 12.21 9.32 4.75
C ILE A 741 11.72 9.77 6.13
N GLY A 742 11.66 8.89 7.14
CA GLY A 742 11.24 9.24 8.50
C GLY A 742 11.98 10.46 9.06
N SER A 743 13.31 10.47 9.01
CA SER A 743 14.13 11.59 9.50
C SER A 743 13.86 12.89 8.75
N THR A 744 13.80 12.82 7.41
CA THR A 744 13.60 14.01 6.56
C THR A 744 12.21 14.60 6.74
N TYR A 745 11.17 13.76 6.77
CA TYR A 745 9.80 14.22 6.99
C TYR A 745 9.58 14.72 8.41
N GLY A 746 10.30 14.18 9.40
CA GLY A 746 10.29 14.69 10.77
C GLY A 746 10.66 16.18 10.84
N PHE A 747 11.68 16.61 10.10
CA PHE A 747 12.03 18.02 9.97
C PHE A 747 11.07 18.78 9.05
N TRP A 748 10.67 18.19 7.93
CA TRP A 748 9.76 18.80 6.95
C TRP A 748 8.45 19.30 7.57
N ARG A 749 7.97 18.63 8.63
CA ARG A 749 6.81 19.06 9.43
C ARG A 749 6.90 20.50 9.93
N GLN A 750 8.10 21.04 10.16
CA GLN A 750 8.29 22.43 10.60
C GLN A 750 7.81 23.43 9.55
N PHE A 751 7.99 23.13 8.26
CA PHE A 751 7.52 23.98 7.15
C PHE A 751 6.03 23.84 6.84
N LYS A 752 5.39 22.75 7.30
CA LYS A 752 3.98 22.44 7.04
C LYS A 752 3.06 22.62 8.24
N LYS A 753 3.53 23.21 9.34
CA LYS A 753 2.80 23.19 10.62
C LYS A 753 1.37 23.74 10.52
N GLU A 754 1.18 24.90 9.92
CA GLU A 754 -0.15 25.54 9.78
C GLU A 754 -1.08 24.71 8.89
N GLN A 755 -0.57 24.30 7.72
CA GLN A 755 -1.28 23.46 6.76
C GLN A 755 -1.71 22.12 7.39
N LYS A 756 -0.78 21.45 8.08
CA LYS A 756 -1.02 20.18 8.77
C LYS A 756 -2.08 20.35 9.86
N ASN A 757 -2.01 21.42 10.65
CA ASN A 757 -3.00 21.69 11.70
C ASN A 757 -4.41 21.90 11.12
N ALA A 758 -4.55 22.68 10.04
CA ALA A 758 -5.84 22.89 9.39
C ALA A 758 -6.42 21.57 8.84
N LYS A 759 -5.60 20.78 8.14
CA LYS A 759 -5.98 19.47 7.61
C LYS A 759 -6.36 18.48 8.73
N LEU A 760 -5.62 18.45 9.84
CA LEU A 760 -5.94 17.61 11.00
C LEU A 760 -7.27 17.98 11.65
N ARG A 761 -7.65 19.27 11.72
CA ARG A 761 -8.97 19.68 12.23
C ARG A 761 -10.10 19.19 11.34
N TYR A 762 -9.90 19.23 10.02
CA TYR A 762 -10.86 18.67 9.07
C TYR A 762 -11.01 17.15 9.23
N ILE A 763 -9.88 16.45 9.38
CA ILE A 763 -9.84 15.02 9.69
C ILE A 763 -10.53 14.71 11.03
N ASP A 764 -10.31 15.52 12.07
CA ASP A 764 -10.96 15.33 13.38
C ASP A 764 -12.48 15.41 13.26
N LEU A 765 -13.02 16.35 12.49
CA LEU A 765 -14.46 16.45 12.24
C LEU A 765 -14.96 15.21 11.49
N PHE A 766 -14.26 14.81 10.43
CA PHE A 766 -14.65 13.65 9.63
C PHE A 766 -14.60 12.35 10.44
N TYR A 767 -13.57 12.16 11.26
CA TYR A 767 -13.45 11.01 12.17
C TYR A 767 -14.57 10.99 13.21
N ASN A 768 -14.79 12.10 13.92
CA ASN A 768 -15.72 12.12 15.05
C ASN A 768 -17.19 12.09 14.62
N LEU A 769 -17.54 12.75 13.52
CA LEU A 769 -18.93 12.88 13.07
C LEU A 769 -19.34 11.78 12.09
N GLN A 770 -18.40 11.27 11.28
CA GLN A 770 -18.69 10.25 10.27
C GLN A 770 -18.19 8.87 10.72
N PHE A 771 -16.87 8.68 10.80
CA PHE A 771 -16.27 7.36 11.03
C PHE A 771 -16.74 6.73 12.35
N LYS A 772 -16.64 7.47 13.46
CA LYS A 772 -16.94 6.94 14.80
C LYS A 772 -18.37 6.45 14.92
N LYS A 773 -19.33 7.17 14.32
CA LYS A 773 -20.73 6.77 14.30
C LYS A 773 -20.93 5.45 13.55
N MET A 774 -20.36 5.33 12.35
CA MET A 774 -20.48 4.10 11.56
C MET A 774 -19.83 2.90 12.26
N ALA A 775 -18.66 3.10 12.88
CA ALA A 775 -17.99 2.05 13.63
C ALA A 775 -18.79 1.58 14.87
N GLN A 776 -19.50 2.50 15.54
CA GLN A 776 -20.38 2.17 16.66
C GLN A 776 -21.62 1.38 16.21
N ASP A 777 -22.25 1.80 15.11
CA ASP A 777 -23.43 1.11 14.55
C ASP A 777 -23.10 -0.33 14.14
N MET A 778 -21.86 -0.61 13.72
CA MET A 778 -21.37 -1.97 13.46
C MET A 778 -21.25 -2.80 14.75
N ALA A 779 -20.68 -2.23 15.82
CA ALA A 779 -20.49 -2.93 17.09
C ALA A 779 -21.82 -3.42 17.69
N ILE A 780 -22.85 -2.57 17.69
CA ILE A 780 -24.18 -2.90 18.22
C ILE A 780 -24.81 -4.07 17.46
N LYS A 781 -24.74 -4.09 16.12
CA LYS A 781 -25.29 -5.17 15.29
C LYS A 781 -24.60 -6.51 15.52
N SER A 782 -23.31 -6.50 15.86
CA SER A 782 -22.56 -7.72 16.18
C SER A 782 -22.88 -8.30 17.56
N GLU A 783 -23.27 -7.47 18.52
CA GLU A 783 -23.73 -7.93 19.85
C GLU A 783 -25.16 -8.52 19.78
N GLU A 784 -26.06 -7.91 19.00
CA GLU A 784 -27.43 -8.42 18.81
C GLU A 784 -27.46 -9.79 18.09
N SER A 785 -26.51 -10.04 17.19
CA SER A 785 -26.39 -11.31 16.46
C SER A 785 -25.70 -12.43 17.26
N GLN A 786 -25.14 -12.14 18.44
CA GLN A 786 -24.57 -13.12 19.37
C GLN A 786 -25.56 -13.59 20.46
N GLN A 787 -26.78 -13.05 20.53
CA GLN A 787 -27.83 -13.58 21.40
C GLN A 787 -28.46 -14.83 20.76
N ILE A 788 -27.81 -15.97 20.95
CA ILE A 788 -28.41 -17.29 20.71
C ILE A 788 -29.56 -17.47 21.72
N PRO A 789 -30.77 -17.91 21.33
CA PRO A 789 -31.81 -18.26 22.30
C PRO A 789 -31.30 -19.39 23.20
N PRO A 790 -31.63 -19.42 24.50
CA PRO A 790 -31.13 -20.44 25.39
C PRO A 790 -31.50 -21.83 24.86
N THR A 791 -30.46 -22.62 24.58
CA THR A 791 -30.55 -24.02 24.19
C THR A 791 -31.38 -24.76 25.24
N GLU A 792 -32.51 -25.33 24.84
CA GLU A 792 -33.25 -26.28 25.68
C GLU A 792 -32.28 -27.40 26.07
N THR A 793 -31.96 -27.47 27.36
CA THR A 793 -31.20 -28.56 27.95
C THR A 793 -31.98 -29.86 27.74
N ALA A 794 -31.47 -30.71 26.86
CA ALA A 794 -31.87 -32.10 26.79
C ALA A 794 -31.61 -32.75 28.15
N GLN A 795 -32.67 -33.13 28.86
CA GLN A 795 -32.59 -33.93 30.07
C GLN A 795 -32.21 -35.38 29.74
N PRO A 796 -31.50 -36.10 30.63
CA PRO A 796 -31.11 -37.49 30.39
C PRO A 796 -32.31 -38.43 30.48
N GLU A 797 -32.41 -39.35 29.52
CA GLU A 797 -33.41 -40.44 29.54
C GLU A 797 -33.24 -41.32 30.79
N GLN A 798 -34.35 -41.51 31.52
CA GLN A 798 -34.52 -42.59 32.50
C GLN A 798 -35.64 -43.55 32.07
N PRO A 799 -35.61 -44.82 32.52
CA PRO A 799 -36.31 -45.92 31.86
C PRO A 799 -37.82 -45.96 32.12
N LYS A 800 -38.54 -46.54 31.15
CA LYS A 800 -39.99 -46.76 31.13
C LYS A 800 -40.52 -47.49 32.37
N GLU A 801 -41.60 -46.96 32.93
CA GLU A 801 -42.64 -47.73 33.63
C GLU A 801 -44.03 -47.10 33.42
N GLU A 802 -45.04 -47.94 33.58
CA GLU A 802 -46.36 -47.94 32.93
C GLU A 802 -47.45 -47.00 33.50
N THR A 803 -48.39 -46.65 32.60
CA THR A 803 -49.84 -46.42 32.81
C THR A 803 -50.38 -45.22 33.62
N ALA A 804 -50.92 -44.24 32.86
CA ALA A 804 -52.29 -43.63 32.87
C ALA A 804 -53.13 -43.46 34.17
N PRO A 805 -54.18 -42.60 34.21
CA PRO A 805 -54.42 -41.28 33.58
C PRO A 805 -55.13 -40.22 34.50
N LYS A 806 -55.35 -39.01 33.95
CA LYS A 806 -56.40 -37.97 34.23
C LYS A 806 -56.03 -36.70 35.03
N GLN A 807 -56.01 -35.58 34.28
CA GLN A 807 -56.76 -34.29 34.42
C GLN A 807 -57.56 -33.98 35.72
N PRO A 808 -57.97 -32.70 35.99
CA PRO A 808 -57.56 -31.38 35.47
C PRO A 808 -57.52 -30.23 36.53
N GLU A 809 -57.21 -29.01 36.06
CA GLU A 809 -57.76 -27.69 36.48
C GLU A 809 -57.75 -27.23 37.95
N SER A 810 -57.16 -26.03 38.20
CA SER A 810 -57.94 -24.83 38.55
C SER A 810 -57.06 -23.60 38.82
N ALA A 811 -57.29 -22.52 38.08
CA ALA A 811 -56.97 -21.13 38.47
C ALA A 811 -57.92 -20.68 39.63
N PRO A 812 -57.70 -19.56 40.36
CA PRO A 812 -57.67 -18.21 39.77
C PRO A 812 -56.69 -17.22 40.43
N GLU A 813 -56.12 -16.32 39.64
CA GLU A 813 -55.48 -15.09 40.14
C GLU A 813 -56.46 -13.92 40.07
N ALA A 814 -56.56 -13.23 41.21
CA ALA A 814 -57.30 -11.99 41.37
C ALA A 814 -56.37 -10.80 41.10
N LEU A 815 -56.85 -9.88 40.26
CA LEU A 815 -56.29 -8.55 40.03
C LEU A 815 -56.31 -7.71 41.31
N LYS A 816 -55.20 -7.05 41.64
CA LYS A 816 -55.21 -5.71 42.26
C LYS A 816 -53.92 -4.92 42.04
N GLU A 817 -54.14 -3.80 41.36
CA GLU A 817 -53.62 -2.44 41.60
C GLU A 817 -52.13 -2.08 41.42
N VAL A 818 -52.00 -1.03 40.61
CA VAL A 818 -50.83 -0.27 40.18
C VAL A 818 -50.39 0.71 41.25
N LEU A 819 -49.07 0.78 41.51
CA LEU A 819 -48.35 1.98 41.95
C LEU A 819 -46.92 1.97 41.35
N PRO A 820 -46.37 3.11 40.89
CA PRO A 820 -45.05 3.17 40.24
C PRO A 820 -43.95 3.71 41.18
N GLU A 821 -42.73 3.20 41.01
CA GLU A 821 -41.49 3.70 41.64
C GLU A 821 -40.25 3.35 40.75
N PRO A 822 -39.06 3.94 40.93
CA PRO A 822 -38.69 5.28 40.48
C PRO A 822 -37.47 5.28 39.54
N ARG A 823 -37.23 6.42 38.87
CA ARG A 823 -36.04 6.65 38.03
C ARG A 823 -34.78 6.79 38.89
N HIS A 824 -33.79 5.92 38.66
CA HIS A 824 -32.43 6.13 39.13
C HIS A 824 -31.58 6.85 38.08
N VAL A 825 -31.11 8.03 38.49
CA VAL A 825 -30.04 8.82 37.88
C VAL A 825 -28.71 8.09 38.06
N LYS A 826 -27.91 7.96 36.99
CA LYS A 826 -26.47 7.68 37.11
C LYS A 826 -25.65 8.80 36.51
N LEU A 827 -24.75 9.27 37.37
CA LEU A 827 -23.81 10.38 37.25
C LEU A 827 -22.78 10.16 36.12
N ILE A 828 -22.50 11.25 35.42
CA ILE A 828 -21.38 11.41 34.49
C ILE A 828 -20.25 12.13 35.24
N PRO A 829 -18.99 11.65 35.20
CA PRO A 829 -17.83 12.50 35.37
C PRO A 829 -17.15 12.76 34.03
N LEU A 830 -17.15 14.02 33.61
CA LEU A 830 -16.16 14.60 32.70
C LEU A 830 -14.82 14.70 33.43
N PHE A 831 -13.71 14.47 32.72
CA PHE A 831 -12.47 15.21 32.96
C PHE A 831 -11.79 15.60 31.64
N TYR A 832 -11.76 16.92 31.41
CA TYR A 832 -10.83 17.63 30.54
C TYR A 832 -9.65 18.09 31.41
N TYR A 833 -8.43 18.09 30.87
CA TYR A 833 -7.38 19.00 31.32
C TYR A 833 -6.70 19.67 30.12
N ILE A 834 -6.89 20.99 30.04
CA ILE A 834 -6.14 21.94 29.22
C ILE A 834 -5.48 22.88 30.23
N PRO A 835 -4.17 23.14 30.18
CA PRO A 835 -3.61 24.29 30.88
C PRO A 835 -3.38 25.43 29.89
N CYS A 836 -4.19 26.49 30.00
CA CYS A 836 -3.80 27.81 29.51
C CYS A 836 -4.15 28.84 30.58
N ASN A 837 -3.13 29.28 31.30
CA ASN A 837 -3.17 30.45 32.17
C ASN A 837 -3.28 31.70 31.29
N LEU A 838 -4.29 32.54 31.52
CA LEU A 838 -4.19 33.99 31.43
C LEU A 838 -5.37 34.59 32.22
N LYS A 839 -5.02 35.42 33.22
CA LYS A 839 -5.91 36.00 34.22
C LYS A 839 -6.57 37.29 33.72
N HIS A 840 -7.81 37.46 34.19
CA HIS A 840 -8.64 38.65 34.37
C HIS A 840 -9.54 39.16 33.22
N PRO A 841 -10.88 39.13 33.42
CA PRO A 841 -11.88 39.76 32.57
C PRO A 841 -12.31 41.12 33.12
N GLU A 842 -12.68 42.06 32.26
CA GLU A 842 -13.90 42.87 32.42
C GLU A 842 -14.20 43.72 31.17
N ARG A 843 -15.51 43.88 30.90
CA ARG A 843 -16.20 44.73 29.90
C ARG A 843 -16.59 44.11 28.55
N LEU A 844 -17.70 43.38 28.62
CA LEU A 844 -18.71 43.35 27.56
C LEU A 844 -19.61 44.59 27.69
N LYS A 845 -19.73 45.39 26.64
CA LYS A 845 -21.00 45.94 26.14
C LYS A 845 -20.83 46.70 24.81
N THR A 846 -21.71 46.35 23.87
CA THR A 846 -22.27 47.16 22.76
C THR A 846 -21.38 47.55 21.56
N MET A 847 -21.61 46.96 20.38
CA MET A 847 -22.42 47.54 19.28
C MET A 847 -22.31 46.75 17.95
N HIS A 848 -23.48 46.52 17.36
CA HIS A 848 -23.88 46.46 15.93
C HIS A 848 -23.08 45.72 14.84
N LYS A 849 -23.83 44.81 14.18
CA LYS A 849 -23.96 44.57 12.72
C LYS A 849 -22.96 45.30 11.82
N THR A 850 -22.14 44.55 11.09
CA THR A 850 -21.74 44.94 9.72
C THR A 850 -21.50 43.70 8.85
N ARG A 851 -22.29 43.59 7.77
CA ARG A 851 -22.07 42.74 6.60
C ARG A 851 -20.76 43.19 5.92
N TRP A 852 -19.90 42.25 5.55
CA TRP A 852 -18.86 42.51 4.55
C TRP A 852 -19.06 41.59 3.35
N LEU A 853 -19.51 42.19 2.24
CA LEU A 853 -19.34 41.69 0.88
C LEU A 853 -17.85 41.75 0.53
N LEU A 854 -17.34 40.71 -0.14
CA LEU A 854 -16.07 40.75 -0.86
C LEU A 854 -16.36 40.60 -2.35
N HIS A 855 -16.30 41.73 -3.05
CA HIS A 855 -16.20 41.83 -4.49
C HIS A 855 -14.76 41.49 -4.91
N VAL A 856 -14.60 40.55 -5.84
CA VAL A 856 -13.36 40.38 -6.62
C VAL A 856 -13.63 40.93 -8.01
N THR A 857 -12.99 42.05 -8.34
CA THR A 857 -12.95 42.61 -9.70
C THR A 857 -11.73 42.05 -10.44
N HIS A 858 -11.98 41.44 -11.59
CA HIS A 858 -10.95 41.19 -12.61
C HIS A 858 -10.58 42.49 -13.33
N SER A 859 -9.29 42.68 -13.59
CA SER A 859 -8.80 43.63 -14.59
C SER A 859 -7.70 42.97 -15.41
N ASN A 860 -8.05 42.72 -16.67
CA ASN A 860 -7.27 42.54 -17.91
C ASN A 860 -6.00 41.67 -17.93
#